data_AF-A0A4R6M8V5-F1
#
_entry.id   AF-A0A4R6M8V5-F1
#
_cell.length_a   1.000
_cell.length_b   1.000
_cell.length_c   1.000
_cell.angle_alpha   90.00
_cell.angle_beta   90.00
_cell.angle_gamma   90.00
#
_symmetry.space_group_name_H-M   'P 1'
#
loop_
_entity.id
_entity.type
_entity.pdbx_description
1 polymer ?
#
loop_
_entity_poly.entity_id
_entity_poly.type
_entity_poly.pdbx_seq_one_letter_code
_entity_poly.pdbx_strand_id
1 'polypeptide(L)'
;MKHLIYFLLFSTAVFSQNYQYSLDQAPVKTPETPTGVNNQLEEIDYFKAYLLPIAQKATLQSALDKYGSVRLEKGDYSGVDIVMTSDKRLYGHPSLTKVSNITIAAGSKNVRLENLLPSDKIIKFESGAEISGCIFKSIKWATLQGTNVALRDNSFIDFGGPIRIDCSVSGYIRNTKIIKHQAGTVSNLLIMKGNSIDPSYGNVHVHTNFLTPHGDTTELDGLQSATFVGLDAEGWNLLNEGTKAMFSAKNMGNLKITDFGGGSYESNPTPSYDIDANNLSFYNKFLRTSTDVLSTKTNMFLVFGLGNYLRKSGTVTGFDLLGNLDGSNAVNYNGVEQTAAITNTSVFNTLSNTIQGPQYKAWDRANWETLPDPLGPNWKTERAGKPDQTSYIQNLINTNGIAELPEGIFYIGATLKLPIDSNHGIIGQGTGKTVIVGLTDDFPLISLTGGQDTNFILANLTLQGGSAGIYSSQDYGTQHMALQKMKFVVFRNQNYGIHLKKIKGFDNNFLENLGFVDCNIGFFQDPLMPWANDSDTSSFVDKTMFYKNQFINCGIAVSMRATRADNLNAWVDCKFDNNKTALNTSGQNFAIAANCNFTNNKGSAVTGTVGDYTYKENAVINGDLSYYSCNFSNNSAAFLINSKSTTMEGCNLLDNITVFANTIYYEENHNIINSTVNGRFGGATTKTHGVFINSSFASHPEYSKVLVNLKENVPTTIIDKNPTPYPQLLVTQ
;
A
#
# COMPACT_ATOMS: atom_id res chain seq x y z
N MET A 1 -54.51 40.98 56.79
CA MET A 1 -53.52 39.89 56.72
C MET A 1 -54.07 38.87 55.73
N LYS A 2 -53.48 38.76 54.52
CA LYS A 2 -52.63 37.61 54.09
C LYS A 2 -53.48 36.32 53.93
N HIS A 3 -53.62 35.62 52.79
CA HIS A 3 -52.90 35.60 51.52
C HIS A 3 -53.81 35.08 50.37
N LEU A 4 -53.41 35.50 49.17
CA LEU A 4 -53.89 35.22 47.83
C LEU A 4 -53.24 33.92 47.30
N ILE A 5 -53.98 32.99 46.70
CA ILE A 5 -53.47 32.04 45.70
C ILE A 5 -54.54 31.89 44.62
N TYR A 6 -54.27 32.45 43.44
CA TYR A 6 -54.96 32.10 42.20
C TYR A 6 -53.90 31.72 41.17
N PHE A 7 -53.99 30.46 40.72
CA PHE A 7 -53.29 29.92 39.55
C PHE A 7 -53.85 30.60 38.29
N LEU A 8 -52.99 31.26 37.51
CA LEU A 8 -53.29 31.67 36.14
C LEU A 8 -52.09 31.33 35.25
N LEU A 9 -52.40 30.52 34.24
CA LEU A 9 -51.54 30.12 33.12
C LEU A 9 -51.12 31.36 32.34
N PHE A 10 -49.81 31.63 32.26
CA PHE A 10 -49.23 32.53 31.27
C PHE A 10 -48.34 31.73 30.32
N SER A 11 -48.80 31.60 29.08
CA SER A 11 -47.98 31.29 27.92
C SER A 11 -47.10 32.49 27.60
N THR A 12 -45.84 32.46 27.98
CA THR A 12 -44.84 33.41 27.47
C THR A 12 -44.23 32.85 26.18
N ALA A 13 -44.72 33.34 25.05
CA ALA A 13 -43.99 33.24 23.80
C ALA A 13 -42.71 34.08 23.94
N VAL A 14 -41.58 33.41 24.18
CA VAL A 14 -40.26 34.03 24.10
C VAL A 14 -39.87 34.05 22.63
N PHE A 15 -40.04 35.20 21.98
CA PHE A 15 -39.35 35.49 20.73
C PHE A 15 -37.87 35.70 21.06
N SER A 16 -37.04 34.66 20.89
CA SER A 16 -35.60 34.86 20.86
C SER A 16 -35.25 35.61 19.58
N GLN A 17 -35.02 36.91 19.69
CA GLN A 17 -34.33 37.66 18.65
C GLN A 17 -32.91 37.11 18.56
N ASN A 18 -32.66 36.27 17.55
CA ASN A 18 -31.31 35.94 17.13
C ASN A 18 -30.69 37.21 16.54
N TYR A 19 -29.95 37.94 17.35
CA TYR A 19 -28.98 38.91 16.85
C TYR A 19 -27.83 38.11 16.20
N GLN A 20 -28.01 37.74 14.93
CA GLN A 20 -26.87 37.46 14.06
C GLN A 20 -26.17 38.80 13.84
N TYR A 21 -25.13 39.06 14.62
CA TYR A 21 -24.09 39.99 14.20
C TYR A 21 -23.47 39.41 12.93
N SER A 22 -23.93 39.89 11.77
CA SER A 22 -23.13 39.84 10.56
C SER A 22 -21.91 40.73 10.84
N LEU A 23 -20.80 40.13 11.26
CA LEU A 23 -19.52 40.69 10.89
C LEU A 23 -19.56 40.73 9.37
N ASP A 24 -19.56 41.93 8.79
CA ASP A 24 -19.45 42.16 7.36
C ASP A 24 -18.19 41.44 6.87
N GLN A 25 -18.32 40.16 6.47
CA GLN A 25 -17.33 39.50 5.66
C GLN A 25 -17.30 40.31 4.37
N ALA A 26 -16.18 41.02 4.15
CA ALA A 26 -15.93 41.67 2.87
C ALA A 26 -16.31 40.69 1.75
N PRO A 27 -17.11 41.12 0.74
CA PRO A 27 -17.63 40.21 -0.25
C PRO A 27 -16.47 39.50 -0.93
N VAL A 28 -16.31 38.21 -0.60
CA VAL A 28 -15.30 37.34 -1.20
C VAL A 28 -15.66 37.32 -2.68
N LYS A 29 -14.82 37.92 -3.53
CA LYS A 29 -14.93 37.70 -4.97
C LYS A 29 -14.95 36.19 -5.16
N THR A 30 -15.99 35.69 -5.82
CA THR A 30 -16.12 34.27 -6.16
C THR A 30 -14.80 33.83 -6.81
N PRO A 31 -14.15 32.78 -6.29
CA PRO A 31 -12.92 32.27 -6.88
C PRO A 31 -13.11 31.99 -8.38
N GLU A 32 -12.06 32.20 -9.16
CA GLU A 32 -12.09 31.89 -10.59
C GLU A 32 -12.29 30.38 -10.77
N THR A 33 -13.27 29.99 -11.59
CA THR A 33 -13.54 28.57 -11.85
C THR A 33 -12.54 28.02 -12.86
N PRO A 34 -11.93 26.84 -12.62
CA PRO A 34 -11.14 26.15 -13.63
C PRO A 34 -11.95 25.89 -14.91
N THR A 35 -11.37 26.10 -16.08
CA THR A 35 -12.04 25.87 -17.37
C THR A 35 -11.44 24.67 -18.10
N GLY A 36 -12.30 23.89 -18.78
CA GLY A 36 -11.85 22.87 -19.74
C GLY A 36 -11.29 21.56 -19.17
N VAL A 37 -11.32 21.34 -17.85
CA VAL A 37 -10.77 20.12 -17.22
C VAL A 37 -11.78 19.45 -16.28
N ASN A 38 -11.79 18.11 -16.28
CA ASN A 38 -12.63 17.27 -15.41
C ASN A 38 -11.80 16.67 -14.27
N ASN A 39 -12.48 16.25 -13.20
CA ASN A 39 -11.87 15.45 -12.14
C ASN A 39 -11.54 14.04 -12.63
N GLN A 40 -10.79 13.29 -11.83
CA GLN A 40 -10.54 11.86 -12.08
C GLN A 40 -11.85 11.05 -11.91
N LEU A 41 -11.95 9.88 -12.54
CA LEU A 41 -13.19 9.10 -12.63
C LEU A 41 -13.80 8.77 -11.26
N GLU A 42 -12.96 8.35 -10.31
CA GLU A 42 -13.44 8.02 -8.95
C GLU A 42 -13.94 9.27 -8.18
N GLU A 43 -13.35 10.44 -8.43
CA GLU A 43 -13.85 11.70 -7.88
C GLU A 43 -15.18 12.10 -8.53
N ILE A 44 -15.32 11.91 -9.85
CA ILE A 44 -16.57 12.14 -10.57
C ILE A 44 -17.70 11.29 -9.97
N ASP A 45 -17.44 10.01 -9.72
CA ASP A 45 -18.41 9.10 -9.10
C ASP A 45 -18.75 9.51 -7.66
N TYR A 46 -17.76 9.93 -6.87
CA TYR A 46 -17.96 10.45 -5.52
C TYR A 46 -18.86 11.70 -5.52
N PHE A 47 -18.52 12.73 -6.30
CA PHE A 47 -19.28 13.99 -6.28
C PHE A 47 -20.65 13.90 -6.95
N LYS A 48 -20.88 12.92 -7.84
CA LYS A 48 -22.22 12.58 -8.38
C LYS A 48 -23.13 11.90 -7.37
N ALA A 49 -22.60 11.29 -6.31
CA ALA A 49 -23.41 10.62 -5.30
C ALA A 49 -24.29 11.64 -4.54
N TYR A 50 -25.49 11.20 -4.13
CA TYR A 50 -26.40 12.03 -3.34
C TYR A 50 -25.75 12.38 -1.99
N LEU A 51 -25.56 13.67 -1.71
CA LEU A 51 -25.10 14.11 -0.40
C LEU A 51 -26.24 13.99 0.61
N LEU A 52 -26.07 13.12 1.60
CA LEU A 52 -26.99 13.01 2.74
C LEU A 52 -26.49 13.88 3.90
N PRO A 53 -27.20 14.96 4.28
CA PRO A 53 -26.81 15.79 5.42
C PRO A 53 -26.90 15.03 6.75
N ILE A 54 -26.08 15.41 7.73
CA ILE A 54 -26.04 14.76 9.05
C ILE A 54 -27.38 14.87 9.78
N ALA A 55 -28.11 15.96 9.59
CA ALA A 55 -29.46 16.17 10.13
C ALA A 55 -30.47 15.10 9.65
N GLN A 56 -30.18 14.41 8.54
CA GLN A 56 -31.01 13.36 7.96
C GLN A 56 -30.43 11.96 8.20
N LYS A 57 -29.47 11.77 9.12
CA LYS A 57 -28.81 10.47 9.30
C LYS A 57 -29.75 9.28 9.51
N ALA A 58 -30.91 9.50 10.15
CA ALA A 58 -31.91 8.46 10.37
C ALA A 58 -32.51 7.90 9.07
N THR A 59 -32.37 8.60 7.94
CA THR A 59 -32.89 8.17 6.64
C THR A 59 -31.82 7.52 5.76
N LEU A 60 -30.63 7.22 6.29
CA LEU A 60 -29.50 6.69 5.51
C LEU A 60 -29.87 5.48 4.65
N GLN A 61 -30.52 4.47 5.24
CA GLN A 61 -30.96 3.30 4.49
C GLN A 61 -31.93 3.69 3.36
N SER A 62 -32.92 4.52 3.65
CA SER A 62 -33.89 4.98 2.65
C SER A 62 -33.25 5.82 1.55
N ALA A 63 -32.19 6.58 1.85
CA ALA A 63 -31.42 7.32 0.85
C ALA A 63 -30.66 6.36 -0.07
N LEU A 64 -30.03 5.31 0.48
CA LEU A 64 -29.38 4.27 -0.31
C LEU A 64 -30.36 3.53 -1.22
N ASP A 65 -31.55 3.19 -0.70
CA ASP A 65 -32.60 2.53 -1.48
C ASP A 65 -33.14 3.41 -2.60
N LYS A 66 -33.24 4.72 -2.38
CA LYS A 66 -33.76 5.68 -3.35
C LYS A 66 -32.75 6.07 -4.43
N TYR A 67 -31.51 6.35 -4.03
CA TYR A 67 -30.51 6.96 -4.92
C TYR A 67 -29.44 5.98 -5.41
N GLY A 68 -29.31 4.81 -4.79
CA GLY A 68 -28.27 3.82 -5.09
C GLY A 68 -26.86 4.24 -4.66
N SER A 69 -26.48 5.50 -4.88
CA SER A 69 -25.18 6.06 -4.52
C SER A 69 -25.33 7.25 -3.58
N VAL A 70 -24.80 7.13 -2.36
CA VAL A 70 -24.90 8.13 -1.29
C VAL A 70 -23.50 8.50 -0.79
N ARG A 71 -23.24 9.79 -0.64
CA ARG A 71 -22.09 10.32 0.10
C ARG A 71 -22.55 11.04 1.38
N LEU A 72 -21.76 10.94 2.43
CA LEU A 72 -22.09 11.48 3.75
C LEU A 72 -21.37 12.81 4.01
N GLU A 73 -22.08 13.74 4.64
CA GLU A 73 -21.48 14.91 5.28
C GLU A 73 -20.58 14.48 6.45
N LYS A 74 -19.68 15.35 6.91
CA LYS A 74 -18.89 15.11 8.13
C LYS A 74 -19.82 14.90 9.32
N GLY A 75 -19.66 13.80 10.06
CA GLY A 75 -20.44 13.54 11.27
C GLY A 75 -20.51 12.07 11.66
N ASP A 76 -21.34 11.76 12.66
CA ASP A 76 -21.59 10.42 13.16
C ASP A 76 -22.97 9.89 12.70
N TYR A 77 -22.93 8.94 11.76
CA TYR A 77 -24.10 8.28 11.17
C TYR A 77 -24.43 6.94 11.85
N SER A 78 -23.87 6.66 13.04
CA SER A 78 -24.29 5.54 13.85
C SER A 78 -25.74 5.68 14.35
N GLY A 79 -26.37 4.53 14.61
CA GLY A 79 -27.75 4.38 15.08
C GLY A 79 -28.70 3.70 14.09
N VAL A 80 -28.31 3.57 12.83
CA VAL A 80 -29.04 2.81 11.80
C VAL A 80 -28.10 1.76 11.20
N ASP A 81 -28.46 0.48 11.30
CA ASP A 81 -27.74 -0.58 10.60
C ASP A 81 -28.06 -0.53 9.09
N ILE A 82 -27.05 -0.82 8.28
CA ILE A 82 -27.08 -0.58 6.83
C ILE A 82 -27.11 -1.94 6.11
N VAL A 83 -28.02 -2.09 5.14
CA VAL A 83 -28.07 -3.25 4.24
C VAL A 83 -27.73 -2.83 2.83
N MET A 84 -26.63 -3.39 2.33
CA MET A 84 -26.14 -3.20 0.97
C MET A 84 -26.65 -4.33 0.07
N THR A 85 -27.18 -3.95 -1.08
CA THR A 85 -27.63 -4.81 -2.18
C THR A 85 -26.90 -4.38 -3.45
N SER A 86 -27.11 -5.09 -4.56
CA SER A 86 -26.41 -4.80 -5.82
C SER A 86 -26.41 -3.33 -6.23
N ASP A 87 -25.25 -2.90 -6.75
CA ASP A 87 -24.95 -1.57 -7.29
C ASP A 87 -25.07 -0.41 -6.29
N LYS A 88 -25.30 -0.69 -5.00
CA LYS A 88 -25.31 0.34 -3.95
C LYS A 88 -23.90 0.81 -3.61
N ARG A 89 -23.75 2.12 -3.40
CA ARG A 89 -22.49 2.78 -3.06
C ARG A 89 -22.68 3.71 -1.87
N LEU A 90 -21.84 3.55 -0.85
CA LEU A 90 -21.80 4.40 0.32
C LEU A 90 -20.40 4.98 0.50
N TYR A 91 -20.31 6.30 0.40
CA TYR A 91 -19.08 7.05 0.59
C TYR A 91 -19.15 7.89 1.87
N GLY A 92 -18.25 7.64 2.81
CA GLY A 92 -18.03 8.53 3.94
C GLY A 92 -17.29 9.80 3.55
N HIS A 93 -17.27 10.75 4.47
CA HIS A 93 -16.45 11.96 4.41
C HIS A 93 -14.95 11.58 4.33
N PRO A 94 -14.09 12.34 3.64
CA PRO A 94 -12.66 12.02 3.52
C PRO A 94 -11.91 11.86 4.86
N SER A 95 -12.40 12.50 5.93
CA SER A 95 -11.91 12.31 7.32
C SER A 95 -12.36 11.00 7.99
N LEU A 96 -12.98 10.08 7.25
CA LEU A 96 -13.71 8.90 7.72
C LEU A 96 -15.02 9.25 8.47
N THR A 97 -16.09 8.51 8.15
CA THR A 97 -17.41 8.68 8.77
C THR A 97 -17.75 7.49 9.66
N LYS A 98 -18.15 7.77 10.90
CA LYS A 98 -18.62 6.74 11.82
C LYS A 98 -20.00 6.23 11.41
N VAL A 99 -20.17 4.91 11.39
CA VAL A 99 -21.40 4.22 10.93
C VAL A 99 -21.71 3.01 11.82
N SER A 100 -22.93 2.47 11.73
CA SER A 100 -23.32 1.25 12.46
C SER A 100 -22.85 -0.02 11.75
N ASN A 101 -23.42 -1.18 12.10
CA ASN A 101 -23.11 -2.42 11.39
C ASN A 101 -23.57 -2.32 9.94
N ILE A 102 -22.85 -3.02 9.07
CA ILE A 102 -23.17 -3.10 7.65
C ILE A 102 -23.34 -4.55 7.27
N THR A 103 -24.43 -4.88 6.62
CA THR A 103 -24.71 -6.20 6.07
C THR A 103 -24.67 -6.13 4.54
N ILE A 104 -23.87 -7.00 3.93
CA ILE A 104 -23.86 -7.20 2.48
C ILE A 104 -24.75 -8.40 2.18
N ALA A 105 -25.89 -8.13 1.54
CA ALA A 105 -26.89 -9.15 1.26
C ALA A 105 -26.35 -10.22 0.30
N ALA A 106 -26.77 -11.46 0.48
CA ALA A 106 -26.40 -12.55 -0.42
C ALA A 106 -26.84 -12.24 -1.86
N GLY A 107 -26.01 -12.62 -2.84
CA GLY A 107 -26.27 -12.33 -4.27
C GLY A 107 -25.91 -10.92 -4.73
N SER A 108 -25.42 -10.05 -3.84
CA SER A 108 -25.08 -8.66 -4.18
C SER A 108 -23.90 -8.56 -5.13
N LYS A 109 -24.00 -7.65 -6.11
CA LYS A 109 -22.93 -7.34 -7.06
C LYS A 109 -22.54 -5.88 -7.03
N ASN A 110 -21.27 -5.56 -7.29
CA ASN A 110 -20.80 -4.18 -7.47
C ASN A 110 -21.11 -3.23 -6.28
N VAL A 111 -21.17 -3.75 -5.06
CA VAL A 111 -21.32 -2.91 -3.87
C VAL A 111 -20.03 -2.13 -3.64
N ARG A 112 -20.14 -0.85 -3.28
CA ARG A 112 -18.98 -0.03 -2.87
C ARG A 112 -19.17 0.58 -1.48
N LEU A 113 -18.22 0.34 -0.60
CA LEU A 113 -18.09 1.01 0.69
C LEU A 113 -16.76 1.73 0.76
N GLU A 114 -16.76 3.01 1.13
CA GLU A 114 -15.55 3.81 1.15
C GLU A 114 -15.50 4.86 2.26
N ASN A 115 -14.34 5.07 2.86
CA ASN A 115 -14.10 6.08 3.90
C ASN A 115 -14.99 5.90 5.16
N LEU A 116 -15.14 4.67 5.64
CA LEU A 116 -16.02 4.37 6.77
C LEU A 116 -15.24 3.95 8.01
N LEU A 117 -15.78 4.32 9.16
CA LEU A 117 -15.26 4.00 10.49
C LEU A 117 -16.33 3.29 11.32
N PRO A 118 -16.66 2.01 11.04
CA PRO A 118 -17.60 1.28 11.90
C PRO A 118 -17.17 1.26 13.37
N SER A 119 -15.85 1.22 13.67
CA SER A 119 -15.26 1.29 15.02
C SER A 119 -15.74 0.18 15.97
N ASP A 120 -15.09 -0.98 15.90
CA ASP A 120 -15.38 -2.22 16.63
C ASP A 120 -16.78 -2.79 16.31
N LYS A 121 -17.36 -2.35 15.20
CA LYS A 121 -18.58 -2.88 14.61
C LYS A 121 -18.25 -3.84 13.48
N ILE A 122 -19.30 -4.45 12.96
CA ILE A 122 -19.16 -5.57 12.04
C ILE A 122 -19.62 -5.18 10.63
N ILE A 123 -18.82 -5.55 9.64
CA ILE A 123 -19.26 -5.73 8.26
C ILE A 123 -19.53 -7.22 8.05
N LYS A 124 -20.79 -7.59 7.89
CA LYS A 124 -21.25 -8.97 7.73
C LYS A 124 -21.56 -9.27 6.27
N PHE A 125 -21.05 -10.37 5.76
CA PHE A 125 -21.55 -10.99 4.52
C PHE A 125 -22.62 -12.03 4.86
N GLU A 126 -23.75 -12.00 4.17
CA GLU A 126 -24.78 -13.02 4.30
C GLU A 126 -24.43 -14.27 3.48
N SER A 127 -24.78 -15.44 4.02
CA SER A 127 -24.67 -16.71 3.31
C SER A 127 -25.78 -16.83 2.26
N GLY A 128 -25.50 -17.59 1.20
CA GLY A 128 -26.44 -17.81 0.10
C GLY A 128 -25.79 -17.60 -1.26
N ALA A 129 -26.48 -16.87 -2.14
CA ALA A 129 -25.99 -16.58 -3.49
C ALA A 129 -24.67 -15.78 -3.47
N GLU A 130 -23.86 -15.97 -4.52
CA GLU A 130 -22.53 -15.35 -4.65
C GLU A 130 -22.58 -13.81 -4.55
N ILE A 131 -21.71 -13.26 -3.72
CA ILE A 131 -21.42 -11.83 -3.61
C ILE A 131 -20.16 -11.53 -4.41
N SER A 132 -20.25 -10.68 -5.43
CA SER A 132 -19.15 -10.48 -6.38
C SER A 132 -18.92 -9.06 -6.90
N GLY A 133 -17.67 -8.77 -7.29
CA GLY A 133 -17.27 -7.49 -7.85
C GLY A 133 -17.38 -6.30 -6.88
N CYS A 134 -17.42 -6.54 -5.57
CA CYS A 134 -17.59 -5.49 -4.57
C CYS A 134 -16.24 -4.87 -4.19
N ILE A 135 -16.25 -3.58 -3.81
CA ILE A 135 -15.08 -2.81 -3.39
C ILE A 135 -15.30 -2.25 -1.98
N PHE A 136 -14.41 -2.61 -1.06
CA PHE A 136 -14.39 -2.14 0.33
C PHE A 136 -13.08 -1.37 0.55
N LYS A 137 -13.14 -0.04 0.61
CA LYS A 137 -11.95 0.81 0.55
C LYS A 137 -11.82 1.77 1.72
N SER A 138 -10.66 1.77 2.37
CA SER A 138 -10.39 2.60 3.56
C SER A 138 -11.49 2.48 4.62
N ILE A 139 -11.72 1.23 5.03
CA ILE A 139 -12.58 0.89 6.16
C ILE A 139 -11.67 0.69 7.37
N LYS A 140 -11.95 1.38 8.48
CA LYS A 140 -11.10 1.33 9.67
C LYS A 140 -11.84 0.81 10.89
N TRP A 141 -11.07 0.07 11.70
CA TRP A 141 -11.48 -0.53 12.97
C TRP A 141 -12.80 -1.30 12.82
N ALA A 142 -12.89 -2.20 11.84
CA ALA A 142 -14.06 -3.04 11.64
C ALA A 142 -13.66 -4.52 11.68
N THR A 143 -14.54 -5.36 12.18
CA THR A 143 -14.43 -6.81 11.96
C THR A 143 -15.22 -7.16 10.70
N LEU A 144 -14.54 -7.71 9.70
CA LEU A 144 -15.20 -8.33 8.56
C LEU A 144 -15.56 -9.77 8.92
N GLN A 145 -16.84 -10.16 8.79
CA GLN A 145 -17.28 -11.51 9.13
C GLN A 145 -18.15 -12.15 8.05
N GLY A 146 -18.06 -13.47 7.94
CA GLY A 146 -18.92 -14.28 7.09
C GLY A 146 -18.83 -15.75 7.47
N THR A 147 -19.95 -16.46 7.44
CA THR A 147 -20.00 -17.91 7.65
C THR A 147 -20.76 -18.51 6.48
N ASN A 148 -20.19 -19.53 5.83
CA ASN A 148 -20.76 -20.20 4.68
C ASN A 148 -21.14 -19.24 3.53
N VAL A 149 -20.29 -18.25 3.31
CA VAL A 149 -20.49 -17.22 2.28
C VAL A 149 -19.85 -17.64 0.96
N ALA A 150 -20.40 -17.16 -0.15
CA ALA A 150 -19.81 -17.33 -1.47
C ALA A 150 -19.30 -15.96 -1.95
N LEU A 151 -17.99 -15.75 -1.91
CA LEU A 151 -17.33 -14.50 -2.30
C LEU A 151 -16.50 -14.74 -3.56
N ARG A 152 -16.66 -13.88 -4.58
CA ARG A 152 -15.84 -13.93 -5.81
C ARG A 152 -15.46 -12.53 -6.30
N ASP A 153 -14.20 -12.36 -6.71
CA ASP A 153 -13.72 -11.13 -7.37
C ASP A 153 -13.97 -9.85 -6.56
N ASN A 154 -13.95 -9.94 -5.23
CA ASN A 154 -14.11 -8.79 -4.34
C ASN A 154 -12.74 -8.17 -4.01
N SER A 155 -12.72 -6.86 -3.74
CA SER A 155 -11.51 -6.13 -3.39
C SER A 155 -11.65 -5.42 -2.04
N PHE A 156 -10.70 -5.68 -1.15
CA PHE A 156 -10.52 -4.97 0.12
C PHE A 156 -9.24 -4.15 0.00
N ILE A 157 -9.36 -2.83 0.15
CA ILE A 157 -8.26 -1.90 -0.06
C ILE A 157 -8.13 -1.03 1.20
N ASP A 158 -6.96 -0.99 1.83
CA ASP A 158 -6.71 -0.25 3.06
C ASP A 158 -7.68 -0.61 4.21
N PHE A 159 -7.91 -1.91 4.38
CA PHE A 159 -8.80 -2.46 5.41
C PHE A 159 -8.08 -2.54 6.76
N GLY A 160 -8.63 -1.85 7.76
CA GLY A 160 -8.15 -1.84 9.13
C GLY A 160 -9.03 -2.66 10.06
N GLY A 161 -8.51 -3.76 10.60
CA GLY A 161 -9.18 -4.63 11.57
C GLY A 161 -9.24 -6.10 11.16
N PRO A 162 -9.85 -6.97 11.99
CA PRO A 162 -9.88 -8.41 11.73
C PRO A 162 -10.69 -8.80 10.50
N ILE A 163 -10.23 -9.81 9.76
CA ILE A 163 -10.96 -10.49 8.69
C ILE A 163 -11.25 -11.92 9.13
N ARG A 164 -12.53 -12.30 9.25
CA ARG A 164 -12.96 -13.60 9.81
C ARG A 164 -14.01 -14.26 8.93
N ILE A 165 -13.57 -15.03 7.96
CA ILE A 165 -14.46 -15.74 7.03
C ILE A 165 -14.30 -17.26 7.22
N ASP A 166 -15.40 -17.91 7.57
CA ASP A 166 -15.45 -19.36 7.79
C ASP A 166 -16.38 -20.02 6.77
N CYS A 167 -15.80 -20.62 5.74
CA CYS A 167 -16.50 -21.43 4.75
C CYS A 167 -16.14 -22.93 4.91
N SER A 168 -15.87 -23.40 6.13
CA SER A 168 -15.50 -24.80 6.40
C SER A 168 -16.62 -25.81 6.13
N VAL A 169 -17.89 -25.38 6.19
CA VAL A 169 -19.05 -26.24 5.91
C VAL A 169 -19.52 -26.11 4.47
N SER A 170 -19.66 -24.88 3.96
CA SER A 170 -20.05 -24.61 2.57
C SER A 170 -19.63 -23.20 2.13
N GLY A 171 -19.85 -22.86 0.86
CA GLY A 171 -19.42 -21.57 0.30
C GLY A 171 -17.91 -21.54 -0.02
N TYR A 172 -17.40 -20.37 -0.39
CA TYR A 172 -16.02 -20.20 -0.82
C TYR A 172 -15.57 -18.73 -0.80
N ILE A 173 -14.26 -18.53 -0.88
CA ILE A 173 -13.61 -17.25 -1.12
C ILE A 173 -12.74 -17.44 -2.36
N ARG A 174 -13.08 -16.78 -3.47
CA ARG A 174 -12.38 -16.94 -4.76
C ARG A 174 -11.89 -15.60 -5.29
N ASN A 175 -10.67 -15.57 -5.80
CA ASN A 175 -10.12 -14.44 -6.55
C ASN A 175 -10.26 -13.09 -5.83
N THR A 176 -10.26 -13.11 -4.50
CA THR A 176 -10.40 -11.91 -3.68
C THR A 176 -9.05 -11.22 -3.55
N LYS A 177 -9.03 -9.90 -3.76
CA LYS A 177 -7.85 -9.06 -3.59
C LYS A 177 -7.91 -8.35 -2.25
N ILE A 178 -6.86 -8.50 -1.46
CA ILE A 178 -6.70 -7.80 -0.18
C ILE A 178 -5.43 -6.97 -0.27
N ILE A 179 -5.57 -5.66 -0.42
CA ILE A 179 -4.48 -4.71 -0.62
C ILE A 179 -4.42 -3.83 0.62
N LYS A 180 -3.30 -3.84 1.35
CA LYS A 180 -3.13 -3.20 2.65
C LYS A 180 -4.16 -3.68 3.67
N HIS A 181 -3.88 -4.84 4.27
CA HIS A 181 -4.57 -5.32 5.47
C HIS A 181 -3.73 -4.97 6.70
N GLN A 182 -4.29 -4.15 7.57
CA GLN A 182 -3.65 -3.80 8.84
C GLN A 182 -4.57 -4.22 9.99
N ALA A 183 -4.06 -5.05 10.89
CA ALA A 183 -4.83 -5.49 12.05
C ALA A 183 -3.90 -5.64 13.26
N GLY A 184 -4.43 -5.47 14.47
CA GLY A 184 -3.62 -5.50 15.67
C GLY A 184 -4.42 -5.51 16.96
N THR A 185 -3.70 -5.53 18.09
CA THR A 185 -4.22 -5.32 19.46
C THR A 185 -5.39 -6.21 19.89
N VAL A 186 -5.66 -7.30 19.18
CA VAL A 186 -6.64 -8.34 19.50
C VAL A 186 -6.16 -9.68 18.97
N SER A 187 -6.87 -10.76 19.31
CA SER A 187 -6.66 -12.09 18.75
C SER A 187 -7.53 -12.33 17.50
N ASN A 188 -7.17 -13.35 16.72
CA ASN A 188 -7.84 -13.79 15.50
C ASN A 188 -7.95 -12.68 14.45
N LEU A 189 -6.80 -12.17 14.00
CA LEU A 189 -6.70 -11.05 13.06
C LEU A 189 -7.06 -11.47 11.63
N LEU A 190 -6.65 -12.67 11.21
CA LEU A 190 -7.01 -13.23 9.91
C LEU A 190 -7.46 -14.69 10.04
N ILE A 191 -8.75 -14.94 9.91
CA ILE A 191 -9.33 -16.28 9.78
C ILE A 191 -9.90 -16.42 8.36
N MET A 192 -9.42 -17.40 7.61
CA MET A 192 -9.98 -17.78 6.32
C MET A 192 -10.03 -19.30 6.23
N LYS A 193 -11.23 -19.85 6.35
CA LYS A 193 -11.46 -21.30 6.24
C LYS A 193 -12.21 -21.64 4.97
N GLY A 194 -11.76 -22.69 4.28
CA GLY A 194 -12.42 -23.28 3.12
C GLY A 194 -12.81 -24.73 3.37
N ASN A 195 -13.33 -25.36 2.32
CA ASN A 195 -13.75 -26.76 2.33
C ASN A 195 -13.35 -27.42 1.00
N SER A 196 -13.48 -28.75 0.92
CA SER A 196 -13.10 -29.53 -0.27
C SER A 196 -14.21 -29.66 -1.32
N ILE A 197 -15.45 -29.30 -0.99
CA ILE A 197 -16.62 -29.42 -1.89
C ILE A 197 -16.66 -28.20 -2.83
N ASP A 198 -16.56 -27.02 -2.26
CA ASP A 198 -16.52 -25.72 -2.90
C ASP A 198 -15.19 -25.02 -2.55
N PRO A 199 -14.09 -25.38 -3.22
CA PRO A 199 -12.77 -24.92 -2.80
C PRO A 199 -12.61 -23.39 -2.95
N SER A 200 -11.87 -22.82 -2.01
CA SER A 200 -11.44 -21.42 -2.00
C SER A 200 -10.03 -21.31 -2.61
N TYR A 201 -9.86 -20.43 -3.61
CA TYR A 201 -8.62 -20.30 -4.38
C TYR A 201 -8.42 -18.89 -4.95
N GLY A 202 -7.22 -18.61 -5.47
CA GLY A 202 -6.91 -17.34 -6.14
C GLY A 202 -6.95 -16.10 -5.25
N ASN A 203 -7.03 -16.25 -3.93
CA ASN A 203 -7.02 -15.11 -3.01
C ASN A 203 -5.58 -14.59 -2.85
N VAL A 204 -5.41 -13.27 -3.01
CA VAL A 204 -4.11 -12.62 -3.02
C VAL A 204 -4.13 -11.46 -2.04
N HIS A 205 -3.19 -11.49 -1.10
CA HIS A 205 -2.89 -10.45 -0.14
C HIS A 205 -1.65 -9.70 -0.58
N VAL A 206 -1.73 -8.38 -0.69
CA VAL A 206 -0.60 -7.49 -0.97
C VAL A 206 -0.50 -6.52 0.19
N HIS A 207 0.64 -6.52 0.89
CA HIS A 207 0.88 -5.72 2.09
C HIS A 207 -0.08 -6.11 3.23
N THR A 208 0.29 -7.13 4.00
CA THR A 208 -0.40 -7.50 5.25
C THR A 208 0.51 -7.18 6.42
N ASN A 209 -0.01 -6.45 7.40
CA ASN A 209 0.72 -6.01 8.58
C ASN A 209 -0.06 -6.37 9.85
N PHE A 210 0.50 -7.26 10.66
CA PHE A 210 -0.03 -7.64 11.97
C PHE A 210 0.71 -6.91 13.09
N LEU A 211 0.05 -5.91 13.67
CA LEU A 211 0.61 -5.06 14.72
C LEU A 211 0.22 -5.58 16.10
N THR A 212 1.20 -6.13 16.81
CA THR A 212 1.07 -6.50 18.24
C THR A 212 -0.17 -7.33 18.61
N PRO A 213 -0.50 -8.42 17.88
CA PRO A 213 -1.62 -9.27 18.24
C PRO A 213 -1.44 -9.84 19.64
N HIS A 214 -2.49 -9.80 20.46
CA HIS A 214 -2.45 -10.27 21.85
C HIS A 214 -2.31 -11.79 21.96
N GLY A 215 -2.85 -12.53 20.99
CA GLY A 215 -2.81 -13.99 20.92
C GLY A 215 -2.74 -14.53 19.50
N ASP A 216 -3.59 -15.52 19.17
CA ASP A 216 -3.62 -16.17 17.86
C ASP A 216 -3.74 -15.12 16.75
N THR A 217 -2.82 -15.12 15.78
CA THR A 217 -2.77 -14.07 14.75
C THR A 217 -3.55 -14.49 13.52
N THR A 218 -3.19 -15.63 12.93
CA THR A 218 -3.83 -16.17 11.72
C THR A 218 -4.36 -17.60 11.91
N GLU A 219 -5.39 -17.93 11.15
CA GLU A 219 -5.89 -19.30 10.97
C GLU A 219 -6.41 -19.46 9.54
N LEU A 220 -5.54 -20.01 8.69
CA LEU A 220 -5.89 -20.43 7.34
C LEU A 220 -6.10 -21.94 7.33
N ASP A 221 -7.25 -22.42 6.86
CA ASP A 221 -7.54 -23.86 6.83
C ASP A 221 -8.36 -24.25 5.59
N GLY A 222 -8.00 -25.36 4.95
CA GLY A 222 -8.81 -25.95 3.88
C GLY A 222 -8.92 -25.10 2.61
N LEU A 223 -7.97 -24.17 2.37
CA LEU A 223 -7.93 -23.37 1.14
C LEU A 223 -7.11 -24.10 0.06
N GLN A 224 -7.65 -24.19 -1.16
CA GLN A 224 -6.92 -24.75 -2.30
C GLN A 224 -5.72 -23.87 -2.68
N SER A 225 -5.81 -22.55 -2.51
CA SER A 225 -4.62 -21.69 -2.61
C SER A 225 -4.76 -20.35 -1.89
N ALA A 226 -3.63 -19.81 -1.43
CA ALA A 226 -3.51 -18.42 -0.97
C ALA A 226 -2.13 -17.85 -1.35
N THR A 227 -2.08 -16.55 -1.65
CA THR A 227 -0.84 -15.83 -1.96
C THR A 227 -0.69 -14.60 -1.07
N PHE A 228 0.51 -14.38 -0.53
CA PHE A 228 0.88 -13.21 0.27
C PHE A 228 2.13 -12.54 -0.34
N VAL A 229 2.02 -11.25 -0.65
CA VAL A 229 3.08 -10.41 -1.20
C VAL A 229 3.33 -9.26 -0.23
N GLY A 230 4.39 -9.34 0.57
CA GLY A 230 4.60 -8.48 1.73
C GLY A 230 3.73 -8.89 2.89
N LEU A 231 4.29 -9.66 3.82
CA LEU A 231 3.65 -10.05 5.07
C LEU A 231 4.60 -9.75 6.23
N ASP A 232 4.16 -8.85 7.09
CA ASP A 232 4.92 -8.38 8.24
C ASP A 232 4.13 -8.61 9.53
N ALA A 233 4.85 -8.90 10.61
CA ALA A 233 4.29 -8.97 11.94
C ALA A 233 5.25 -8.34 12.96
N GLU A 234 4.69 -7.53 13.85
CA GLU A 234 5.42 -6.88 14.93
C GLU A 234 4.91 -7.40 16.28
N GLY A 235 5.77 -8.03 17.08
CA GLY A 235 5.47 -8.41 18.47
C GLY A 235 4.22 -9.30 18.61
N TRP A 236 4.17 -10.44 17.91
CA TRP A 236 3.00 -11.32 17.98
C TRP A 236 2.92 -12.13 19.28
N ASN A 237 1.69 -12.53 19.62
CA ASN A 237 1.36 -13.19 20.89
C ASN A 237 1.78 -12.37 22.11
N LEU A 238 1.62 -11.04 22.02
CA LEU A 238 2.16 -10.06 22.98
C LEU A 238 1.68 -10.28 24.42
N LEU A 239 0.43 -10.72 24.60
CA LEU A 239 -0.15 -10.98 25.91
C LEU A 239 -0.16 -12.46 26.28
N ASN A 240 0.52 -13.31 25.49
CA ASN A 240 0.53 -14.76 25.64
C ASN A 240 -0.88 -15.40 25.66
N GLU A 241 -1.85 -14.80 24.96
CA GLU A 241 -3.23 -15.32 24.86
C GLU A 241 -3.37 -16.40 23.77
N GLY A 242 -2.38 -16.51 22.87
CA GLY A 242 -2.38 -17.40 21.72
C GLY A 242 -1.71 -18.74 22.01
N THR A 243 -2.07 -19.72 21.20
CA THR A 243 -1.49 -21.07 21.24
C THR A 243 -0.93 -21.50 19.89
N LYS A 244 -1.18 -20.73 18.83
CA LYS A 244 -0.75 -21.01 17.47
C LYS A 244 0.52 -20.23 17.12
N ALA A 245 1.17 -20.69 16.06
CA ALA A 245 2.17 -19.89 15.35
C ALA A 245 1.54 -18.58 14.84
N MET A 246 2.35 -17.54 14.63
CA MET A 246 1.89 -16.28 14.03
C MET A 246 1.18 -16.55 12.70
N PHE A 247 1.85 -17.29 11.81
CA PHE A 247 1.28 -17.75 10.55
C PHE A 247 0.88 -19.23 10.61
N SER A 248 -0.38 -19.52 10.94
CA SER A 248 -0.92 -20.89 11.00
C SER A 248 -1.73 -21.20 9.75
N ALA A 249 -1.25 -22.15 8.96
CA ALA A 249 -1.93 -22.61 7.75
C ALA A 249 -2.04 -24.14 7.74
N LYS A 250 -3.25 -24.68 7.57
CA LYS A 250 -3.56 -26.11 7.65
C LYS A 250 -4.34 -26.59 6.44
N ASN A 251 -4.13 -27.86 6.06
CA ASN A 251 -4.85 -28.51 4.97
C ASN A 251 -4.88 -27.68 3.66
N MET A 252 -3.77 -27.00 3.37
CA MET A 252 -3.69 -26.09 2.23
C MET A 252 -3.31 -26.83 0.95
N GLY A 253 -3.77 -26.34 -0.20
CA GLY A 253 -3.23 -26.73 -1.50
C GLY A 253 -1.89 -26.04 -1.79
N ASN A 254 -1.93 -24.92 -2.51
CA ASN A 254 -0.75 -24.12 -2.84
C ASN A 254 -0.69 -22.83 -2.01
N LEU A 255 0.37 -22.66 -1.22
CA LEU A 255 0.61 -21.46 -0.44
C LEU A 255 1.88 -20.75 -0.96
N LYS A 256 1.74 -19.50 -1.37
CA LYS A 256 2.86 -18.67 -1.84
C LYS A 256 3.02 -17.47 -0.92
N ILE A 257 4.23 -17.22 -0.44
CA ILE A 257 4.55 -16.11 0.44
C ILE A 257 5.85 -15.47 -0.03
N THR A 258 5.89 -14.14 -0.08
CA THR A 258 7.12 -13.40 -0.32
C THR A 258 7.18 -12.15 0.53
N ASP A 259 8.41 -11.71 0.82
CA ASP A 259 8.75 -10.69 1.79
C ASP A 259 8.07 -10.97 3.14
N PHE A 260 8.28 -12.19 3.65
CA PHE A 260 7.85 -12.62 4.98
C PHE A 260 8.82 -12.01 6.01
N GLY A 261 8.44 -10.85 6.54
CA GLY A 261 9.25 -9.98 7.37
C GLY A 261 8.68 -9.76 8.78
N GLY A 262 9.29 -8.82 9.50
CA GLY A 262 8.89 -8.42 10.84
C GLY A 262 9.80 -8.99 11.94
N GLY A 263 9.30 -8.99 13.17
CA GLY A 263 10.04 -9.48 14.32
C GLY A 263 9.21 -9.53 15.59
N SER A 264 9.66 -10.32 16.56
CA SER A 264 9.10 -10.32 17.91
C SER A 264 10.13 -9.79 18.89
N TYR A 265 9.70 -8.92 19.79
CA TYR A 265 10.47 -8.45 20.94
C TYR A 265 10.14 -9.25 22.22
N GLU A 266 9.31 -10.29 22.11
CA GLU A 266 8.99 -11.19 23.21
C GLU A 266 10.15 -12.14 23.52
N SER A 267 10.30 -12.48 24.80
CA SER A 267 11.37 -13.39 25.24
C SER A 267 11.19 -14.83 24.76
N ASN A 268 9.94 -15.26 24.53
CA ASN A 268 9.58 -16.60 24.07
C ASN A 268 8.38 -16.54 23.10
N PRO A 269 8.56 -16.02 21.87
CA PRO A 269 7.46 -15.96 20.92
C PRO A 269 7.01 -17.38 20.53
N THR A 270 5.72 -17.54 20.21
CA THR A 270 5.26 -18.72 19.47
C THR A 270 5.97 -18.78 18.10
N PRO A 271 5.99 -19.95 17.41
CA PRO A 271 6.64 -20.04 16.10
C PRO A 271 6.16 -18.95 15.13
N SER A 272 7.02 -18.51 14.22
CA SER A 272 6.58 -17.57 13.18
C SER A 272 5.63 -18.22 12.19
N TYR A 273 5.78 -19.53 11.94
CA TYR A 273 4.78 -20.30 11.19
C TYR A 273 4.66 -21.77 11.59
N ASP A 274 3.47 -22.34 11.35
CA ASP A 274 3.21 -23.78 11.33
C ASP A 274 2.34 -24.09 10.11
N ILE A 275 2.95 -24.68 9.08
CA ILE A 275 2.34 -24.85 7.75
C ILE A 275 2.16 -26.32 7.38
N ASP A 276 0.91 -26.69 7.07
CA ASP A 276 0.54 -27.91 6.36
C ASP A 276 -0.08 -27.56 4.99
N ALA A 277 0.67 -27.81 3.92
CA ALA A 277 0.29 -27.50 2.55
C ALA A 277 0.76 -28.60 1.59
N ASN A 278 0.17 -28.72 0.40
CA ASN A 278 0.75 -29.57 -0.64
C ASN A 278 2.04 -28.94 -1.19
N ASN A 279 2.00 -27.64 -1.51
CA ASN A 279 3.18 -26.89 -1.93
C ASN A 279 3.24 -25.55 -1.17
N LEU A 280 4.44 -25.24 -0.66
CA LEU A 280 4.78 -23.97 -0.05
C LEU A 280 5.90 -23.32 -0.85
N SER A 281 5.71 -22.08 -1.29
CA SER A 281 6.74 -21.28 -1.94
C SER A 281 7.07 -20.05 -1.13
N PHE A 282 8.34 -19.89 -0.76
CA PHE A 282 8.92 -18.67 -0.22
C PHE A 282 9.89 -18.07 -1.22
N TYR A 283 9.59 -16.88 -1.77
CA TYR A 283 10.54 -16.21 -2.65
C TYR A 283 11.49 -15.28 -1.90
N ASN A 284 11.03 -14.72 -0.78
CA ASN A 284 11.84 -13.91 0.10
C ASN A 284 11.37 -14.07 1.56
N LYS A 285 12.19 -14.69 2.42
CA LYS A 285 11.81 -15.05 3.81
C LYS A 285 12.84 -14.57 4.82
N PHE A 286 12.49 -13.63 5.69
CA PHE A 286 13.41 -13.13 6.73
C PHE A 286 12.94 -13.41 8.14
N LEU A 287 11.63 -13.40 8.36
CA LEU A 287 11.05 -13.79 9.62
C LEU A 287 11.28 -15.29 9.84
N ARG A 288 11.71 -15.60 11.07
CA ARG A 288 12.03 -16.94 11.52
C ARG A 288 11.96 -17.04 13.03
N THR A 289 11.64 -18.22 13.53
CA THR A 289 12.02 -18.66 14.88
C THR A 289 12.71 -20.01 14.79
N SER A 290 13.39 -20.43 15.86
CA SER A 290 13.97 -21.78 15.93
C SER A 290 12.92 -22.89 16.02
N THR A 291 11.66 -22.52 16.20
CA THR A 291 10.52 -23.41 16.43
C THR A 291 9.53 -23.43 15.26
N ASP A 292 9.87 -22.81 14.13
CA ASP A 292 9.07 -22.87 12.90
C ASP A 292 8.84 -24.30 12.43
N VAL A 293 7.61 -24.62 12.02
CA VAL A 293 7.21 -26.01 11.71
C VAL A 293 6.64 -26.17 10.31
N LEU A 294 7.06 -27.23 9.64
CA LEU A 294 6.53 -27.69 8.36
C LEU A 294 6.00 -29.13 8.46
N SER A 295 4.86 -29.41 7.84
CA SER A 295 4.33 -30.78 7.73
C SER A 295 5.26 -31.71 6.93
N THR A 296 5.19 -33.02 7.20
CA THR A 296 6.04 -34.04 6.55
C THR A 296 5.73 -34.22 5.06
N LYS A 297 4.50 -33.91 4.63
CA LYS A 297 4.07 -34.02 3.22
C LYS A 297 4.33 -32.75 2.38
N THR A 298 4.61 -31.62 3.03
CA THR A 298 4.73 -30.34 2.30
C THR A 298 5.99 -30.33 1.45
N ASN A 299 5.83 -29.98 0.17
CA ASN A 299 6.93 -29.59 -0.71
C ASN A 299 7.31 -28.14 -0.41
N MET A 300 8.55 -27.91 0.03
CA MET A 300 9.11 -26.58 0.25
C MET A 300 9.90 -26.15 -0.98
N PHE A 301 9.55 -24.97 -1.51
CA PHE A 301 10.34 -24.27 -2.50
C PHE A 301 10.73 -22.89 -1.96
N LEU A 302 11.99 -22.71 -1.59
CA LEU A 302 12.52 -21.47 -1.07
C LEU A 302 13.56 -20.92 -2.05
N VAL A 303 13.50 -19.63 -2.38
CA VAL A 303 14.44 -18.99 -3.32
C VAL A 303 15.52 -18.19 -2.61
N PHE A 304 15.12 -17.42 -1.59
CA PHE A 304 16.01 -16.65 -0.75
C PHE A 304 15.39 -16.49 0.64
N GLY A 305 16.21 -16.65 1.68
CA GLY A 305 15.74 -16.41 3.03
C GLY A 305 16.69 -16.84 4.14
N LEU A 306 16.21 -16.70 5.37
CA LEU A 306 16.94 -16.94 6.60
C LEU A 306 16.31 -18.05 7.44
N GLY A 307 17.19 -18.81 8.11
CA GLY A 307 16.89 -19.77 9.15
C GLY A 307 16.30 -21.09 8.70
N ASN A 308 16.46 -22.08 9.56
CA ASN A 308 15.93 -23.43 9.37
C ASN A 308 14.50 -23.57 9.91
N TYR A 309 13.90 -24.71 9.62
CA TYR A 309 12.61 -25.14 10.15
C TYR A 309 12.65 -26.61 10.54
N LEU A 310 11.69 -27.00 11.35
CA LEU A 310 11.50 -28.39 11.76
C LEU A 310 10.40 -29.03 10.92
N ARG A 311 10.68 -30.19 10.33
CA ARG A 311 9.62 -31.06 9.82
C ARG A 311 8.96 -31.77 11.01
N LYS A 312 7.62 -31.90 10.99
CA LYS A 312 6.87 -32.68 12.01
C LYS A 312 7.38 -34.13 12.07
N SER A 313 7.14 -34.79 13.20
CA SER A 313 7.52 -36.20 13.36
C SER A 313 6.77 -37.11 12.37
N GLY A 314 7.46 -38.17 11.92
CA GLY A 314 6.93 -39.15 10.97
C GLY A 314 7.74 -39.24 9.68
N THR A 315 7.25 -40.03 8.73
CA THR A 315 7.90 -40.20 7.42
C THR A 315 7.73 -38.94 6.58
N VAL A 316 8.85 -38.32 6.21
CA VAL A 316 8.88 -37.18 5.27
C VAL A 316 8.59 -37.69 3.86
N THR A 317 7.54 -37.17 3.24
CA THR A 317 7.12 -37.51 1.87
C THR A 317 7.20 -36.32 0.91
N GLY A 318 7.22 -35.09 1.44
CA GLY A 318 7.53 -33.89 0.66
C GLY A 318 9.04 -33.72 0.43
N PHE A 319 9.41 -32.78 -0.44
CA PHE A 319 10.80 -32.43 -0.68
C PHE A 319 11.14 -31.00 -0.23
N ASP A 320 12.43 -30.70 -0.16
CA ASP A 320 12.99 -29.37 0.09
C ASP A 320 13.85 -28.94 -1.10
N LEU A 321 13.44 -27.88 -1.81
CA LEU A 321 14.26 -27.20 -2.82
C LEU A 321 14.56 -25.80 -2.29
N LEU A 322 15.79 -25.59 -1.82
CA LEU A 322 16.19 -24.40 -1.07
C LEU A 322 17.31 -23.67 -1.82
N GLY A 323 17.00 -22.50 -2.36
CA GLY A 323 17.94 -21.54 -2.92
C GLY A 323 18.40 -20.55 -1.86
N ASN A 324 19.70 -20.25 -1.86
CA ASN A 324 20.33 -19.16 -1.13
C ASN A 324 19.86 -18.98 0.33
N LEU A 325 19.70 -20.10 1.04
CA LEU A 325 19.37 -20.10 2.45
C LEU A 325 20.58 -19.58 3.24
N ASP A 326 20.35 -18.65 4.17
CA ASP A 326 21.37 -18.06 5.06
C ASP A 326 22.61 -17.53 4.30
N GLY A 327 22.41 -16.99 3.09
CA GLY A 327 23.49 -16.43 2.26
C GLY A 327 24.45 -17.47 1.70
N SER A 328 24.06 -18.74 1.63
CA SER A 328 24.90 -19.84 1.11
C SER A 328 25.26 -19.72 -0.38
N ASN A 329 24.51 -18.91 -1.15
CA ASN A 329 24.66 -18.79 -2.60
C ASN A 329 24.60 -20.14 -3.35
N ALA A 330 23.83 -21.09 -2.80
CA ALA A 330 23.70 -22.45 -3.29
C ALA A 330 22.23 -22.82 -3.49
N VAL A 331 21.99 -23.81 -4.36
CA VAL A 331 20.69 -24.48 -4.48
C VAL A 331 20.82 -25.89 -3.93
N ASN A 332 20.03 -26.22 -2.91
CA ASN A 332 20.01 -27.52 -2.26
C ASN A 332 18.70 -28.25 -2.58
N TYR A 333 18.79 -29.54 -2.86
CA TYR A 333 17.64 -30.45 -2.95
C TYR A 333 17.77 -31.52 -1.85
N ASN A 334 16.80 -31.55 -0.93
CA ASN A 334 16.78 -32.44 0.24
C ASN A 334 18.11 -32.44 1.02
N GLY A 335 18.68 -31.26 1.24
CA GLY A 335 19.94 -31.06 1.99
C GLY A 335 21.22 -31.29 1.19
N VAL A 336 21.12 -31.62 -0.11
CA VAL A 336 22.30 -31.83 -0.98
C VAL A 336 22.43 -30.67 -1.96
N GLU A 337 23.58 -30.01 -1.96
CA GLU A 337 23.90 -28.95 -2.93
C GLU A 337 23.91 -29.51 -4.35
N GLN A 338 23.22 -28.83 -5.25
CA GLN A 338 23.14 -29.17 -6.66
C GLN A 338 24.20 -28.38 -7.42
N THR A 339 25.24 -29.07 -7.87
CA THR A 339 26.39 -28.48 -8.59
C THR A 339 26.38 -28.77 -10.09
N ALA A 340 25.37 -29.49 -10.58
CA ALA A 340 25.16 -29.81 -11.98
C ALA A 340 23.66 -30.06 -12.25
N ALA A 341 23.31 -30.25 -13.52
CA ALA A 341 21.94 -30.53 -13.93
C ALA A 341 21.43 -31.85 -13.32
N ILE A 342 20.21 -31.83 -12.79
CA ILE A 342 19.53 -33.02 -12.29
C ILE A 342 19.08 -33.88 -13.48
N THR A 343 19.64 -35.09 -13.58
CA THR A 343 19.34 -36.05 -14.66
C THR A 343 18.32 -37.11 -14.25
N ASN A 344 17.99 -37.22 -12.97
CA ASN A 344 16.93 -38.13 -12.51
C ASN A 344 15.57 -37.65 -13.03
N THR A 345 14.99 -38.39 -13.98
CA THR A 345 13.75 -38.00 -14.68
C THR A 345 12.58 -37.73 -13.73
N SER A 346 12.44 -38.49 -12.64
CA SER A 346 11.34 -38.30 -11.69
C SER A 346 11.51 -37.00 -10.91
N VAL A 347 12.70 -36.75 -10.35
CA VAL A 347 13.02 -35.51 -9.64
C VAL A 347 12.92 -34.31 -10.57
N PHE A 348 13.49 -34.42 -11.77
CA PHE A 348 13.44 -33.39 -12.81
C PHE A 348 11.99 -32.98 -13.14
N ASN A 349 11.11 -33.95 -13.38
CA ASN A 349 9.70 -33.68 -13.69
C ASN A 349 8.97 -33.06 -12.50
N THR A 350 9.17 -33.58 -11.29
CA THR A 350 8.58 -33.04 -10.07
C THR A 350 8.98 -31.57 -9.86
N LEU A 351 10.28 -31.28 -9.86
CA LEU A 351 10.77 -29.91 -9.67
C LEU A 351 10.33 -28.97 -10.80
N SER A 352 10.41 -29.42 -12.05
CA SER A 352 9.94 -28.62 -13.20
C SER A 352 8.47 -28.24 -13.07
N ASN A 353 7.62 -29.20 -12.70
CA ASN A 353 6.18 -28.97 -12.57
C ASN A 353 5.86 -28.09 -11.36
N THR A 354 6.54 -28.28 -10.23
CA THR A 354 6.37 -27.42 -9.04
C THR A 354 6.79 -25.98 -9.32
N ILE A 355 7.92 -25.79 -10.01
CA ILE A 355 8.43 -24.45 -10.36
C ILE A 355 7.49 -23.73 -11.33
N GLN A 356 7.09 -24.40 -12.42
CA GLN A 356 6.27 -23.77 -13.45
C GLN A 356 4.84 -23.52 -12.95
N GLY A 357 4.25 -24.50 -12.27
CA GLY A 357 2.86 -24.43 -11.81
C GLY A 357 1.86 -24.18 -12.96
N PRO A 358 0.56 -24.04 -12.65
CA PRO A 358 -0.43 -23.64 -13.64
C PRO A 358 -0.27 -22.17 -14.05
N GLN A 359 -0.48 -21.86 -15.34
CA GLN A 359 -0.58 -20.50 -15.81
C GLN A 359 -1.98 -19.94 -15.54
N TYR A 360 -2.05 -18.76 -14.93
CA TYR A 360 -3.29 -18.07 -14.60
C TYR A 360 -3.33 -16.69 -15.27
N LYS A 361 -4.49 -16.01 -15.21
CA LYS A 361 -4.60 -14.65 -15.74
C LYS A 361 -3.86 -13.68 -14.82
N ALA A 362 -2.87 -12.97 -15.32
CA ALA A 362 -2.23 -11.88 -14.57
C ALA A 362 -3.26 -10.82 -14.17
N TRP A 363 -3.04 -10.14 -13.04
CA TRP A 363 -3.80 -8.94 -12.71
C TRP A 363 -3.71 -7.93 -13.85
N ASP A 364 -4.84 -7.31 -14.18
CA ASP A 364 -4.86 -6.23 -15.13
C ASP A 364 -3.99 -5.07 -14.61
N ARG A 365 -3.28 -4.40 -15.52
CA ARG A 365 -2.54 -3.18 -15.19
C ARG A 365 -3.52 -2.11 -14.72
N ALA A 366 -3.11 -1.30 -13.75
CA ALA A 366 -3.91 -0.15 -13.35
C ALA A 366 -4.14 0.80 -14.54
N ASN A 367 -5.35 1.35 -14.62
CA ASN A 367 -5.65 2.42 -15.56
C ASN A 367 -5.26 3.76 -14.93
N TRP A 368 -4.10 4.30 -15.31
CA TRP A 368 -3.66 5.62 -14.84
C TRP A 368 -4.27 6.71 -15.73
N GLU A 369 -5.21 7.45 -15.18
CA GLU A 369 -5.84 8.59 -15.87
C GLU A 369 -4.82 9.70 -16.13
N THR A 370 -5.05 10.49 -17.19
CA THR A 370 -4.32 11.74 -17.36
C THR A 370 -4.69 12.68 -16.22
N LEU A 371 -3.68 13.08 -15.44
CA LEU A 371 -3.90 13.99 -14.31
C LEU A 371 -4.41 15.36 -14.79
N PRO A 372 -5.45 15.93 -14.16
CA PRO A 372 -5.93 17.27 -14.47
C PRO A 372 -4.83 18.34 -14.42
N ASP A 373 -4.88 19.30 -15.37
CA ASP A 373 -4.06 20.52 -15.37
C ASP A 373 -4.96 21.77 -15.46
N PRO A 374 -5.63 22.15 -14.36
CA PRO A 374 -6.68 23.17 -14.37
C PRO A 374 -6.19 24.60 -14.67
N LEU A 375 -4.89 24.88 -14.53
CA LEU A 375 -4.30 26.19 -14.85
C LEU A 375 -3.52 26.21 -16.17
N GLY A 376 -3.26 25.03 -16.74
CA GLY A 376 -2.53 24.89 -17.99
C GLY A 376 -1.08 25.42 -17.94
N PRO A 377 -0.40 25.48 -19.10
CA PRO A 377 1.02 25.79 -19.19
C PRO A 377 1.37 27.25 -18.83
N ASN A 378 0.40 28.18 -18.91
CA ASN A 378 0.62 29.62 -18.69
C ASN A 378 0.37 30.06 -17.23
N TRP A 379 0.10 29.13 -16.32
CA TRP A 379 -0.25 29.41 -14.92
C TRP A 379 0.69 30.39 -14.22
N LYS A 380 2.00 30.32 -14.51
CA LYS A 380 3.04 31.13 -13.86
C LYS A 380 2.97 32.60 -14.25
N THR A 381 2.60 32.91 -15.49
CA THR A 381 2.37 34.29 -15.93
C THR A 381 0.99 34.77 -15.48
N GLU A 382 -0.01 33.89 -15.48
CA GLU A 382 -1.40 34.24 -15.15
C GLU A 382 -1.66 34.46 -13.66
N ARG A 383 -0.81 33.92 -12.77
CA ARG A 383 -0.89 34.21 -11.32
C ARG A 383 -0.48 35.64 -10.95
N ALA A 384 0.19 36.37 -11.84
CA ALA A 384 0.65 37.72 -11.55
C ALA A 384 -0.55 38.68 -11.32
N GLY A 385 -0.51 39.44 -10.22
CA GLY A 385 -1.57 40.41 -9.88
C GLY A 385 -2.88 39.79 -9.36
N LYS A 386 -2.92 38.47 -9.13
CA LYS A 386 -4.08 37.81 -8.52
C LYS A 386 -4.19 38.15 -7.03
N PRO A 387 -5.42 38.20 -6.46
CA PRO A 387 -5.63 38.54 -5.06
C PRO A 387 -5.12 37.43 -4.12
N ASP A 388 -4.51 37.81 -3.00
CA ASP A 388 -4.10 36.88 -1.95
C ASP A 388 -5.31 36.42 -1.11
N GLN A 389 -5.51 35.11 -1.04
CA GLN A 389 -6.59 34.44 -0.31
C GLN A 389 -6.07 33.62 0.88
N THR A 390 -4.82 33.82 1.32
CA THR A 390 -4.24 33.10 2.45
C THR A 390 -5.12 33.23 3.71
N SER A 391 -5.52 34.46 4.07
CA SER A 391 -6.34 34.69 5.26
C SER A 391 -7.73 34.06 5.16
N TYR A 392 -8.30 33.98 3.97
CA TYR A 392 -9.59 33.32 3.76
C TYR A 392 -9.52 31.84 4.09
N ILE A 393 -8.56 31.12 3.50
CA ILE A 393 -8.40 29.68 3.75
C ILE A 393 -7.96 29.43 5.19
N GLN A 394 -7.01 30.21 5.72
CA GLN A 394 -6.55 30.05 7.10
C GLN A 394 -7.69 30.27 8.10
N ASN A 395 -8.60 31.22 7.85
CA ASN A 395 -9.78 31.42 8.71
C ASN A 395 -10.72 30.22 8.68
N LEU A 396 -10.89 29.54 7.53
CA LEU A 396 -11.66 28.30 7.46
C LEU A 396 -11.01 27.18 8.27
N ILE A 397 -9.69 27.00 8.15
CA ILE A 397 -8.93 26.03 8.96
C ILE A 397 -9.13 26.32 10.45
N ASN A 398 -8.91 27.57 10.87
CA ASN A 398 -8.98 27.95 12.28
C ASN A 398 -10.40 27.86 12.87
N THR A 399 -11.43 28.10 12.06
CA THR A 399 -12.83 28.17 12.54
C THR A 399 -13.53 26.82 12.48
N ASN A 400 -13.29 26.04 11.42
CA ASN A 400 -14.02 24.80 11.15
C ASN A 400 -13.18 23.54 11.39
N GLY A 401 -11.88 23.71 11.67
CA GLY A 401 -10.87 22.66 11.64
C GLY A 401 -10.50 22.27 10.21
N ILE A 402 -11.48 21.86 9.42
CA ILE A 402 -11.31 21.47 8.01
C ILE A 402 -11.82 22.60 7.11
N ALA A 403 -10.95 23.12 6.24
CA ALA A 403 -11.35 24.02 5.18
C ALA A 403 -11.94 23.24 3.99
N GLU A 404 -13.27 23.20 3.92
CA GLU A 404 -13.99 22.70 2.74
C GLU A 404 -14.06 23.81 1.69
N LEU A 405 -13.21 23.72 0.67
CA LEU A 405 -13.11 24.68 -0.40
C LEU A 405 -14.10 24.34 -1.52
N PRO A 406 -14.84 25.33 -2.05
CA PRO A 406 -15.66 25.14 -3.23
C PRO A 406 -14.79 24.94 -4.49
N GLU A 407 -15.45 24.73 -5.64
CA GLU A 407 -14.78 24.84 -6.93
C GLU A 407 -14.16 26.23 -7.06
N GLY A 408 -12.90 26.31 -7.50
CA GLY A 408 -12.19 27.56 -7.56
C GLY A 408 -10.67 27.44 -7.60
N ILE A 409 -10.03 28.51 -8.08
CA ILE A 409 -8.60 28.74 -8.02
C ILE A 409 -8.32 29.74 -6.89
N PHE A 410 -7.50 29.32 -5.94
CA PHE A 410 -7.15 30.09 -4.75
C PHE A 410 -5.67 30.46 -4.76
N TYR A 411 -5.38 31.75 -4.90
CA TYR A 411 -4.00 32.24 -4.87
C TYR A 411 -3.60 32.62 -3.45
N ILE A 412 -2.45 32.15 -2.97
CA ILE A 412 -1.94 32.44 -1.62
C ILE A 412 -0.58 33.12 -1.69
N GLY A 413 -0.34 34.10 -0.83
CA GLY A 413 0.93 34.81 -0.68
C GLY A 413 1.81 34.32 0.48
N ALA A 414 1.28 33.45 1.33
CA ALA A 414 2.01 32.84 2.45
C ALA A 414 1.51 31.42 2.74
N THR A 415 2.30 30.66 3.51
CA THR A 415 1.98 29.28 3.87
C THR A 415 0.71 29.16 4.71
N LEU A 416 -0.11 28.16 4.40
CA LEU A 416 -1.23 27.75 5.24
C LEU A 416 -0.69 26.88 6.38
N LYS A 417 -0.92 27.29 7.62
CA LYS A 417 -0.51 26.54 8.81
C LYS A 417 -1.58 25.50 9.13
N LEU A 418 -1.17 24.24 9.15
CA LEU A 418 -2.08 23.11 9.37
C LEU A 418 -1.64 22.29 10.58
N PRO A 419 -2.39 22.31 11.70
CA PRO A 419 -2.12 21.46 12.85
C PRO A 419 -2.24 19.98 12.50
N ILE A 420 -1.34 19.16 13.04
CA ILE A 420 -1.44 17.70 12.97
C ILE A 420 -2.13 17.22 14.26
N ASP A 421 -3.44 17.09 14.22
CA ASP A 421 -4.28 16.74 15.38
C ASP A 421 -5.52 15.89 15.02
N SER A 422 -5.55 15.32 13.82
CA SER A 422 -6.66 14.56 13.22
C SER A 422 -7.97 15.33 13.02
N ASN A 423 -8.02 16.62 13.37
CA ASN A 423 -9.23 17.45 13.28
C ASN A 423 -9.11 18.56 12.23
N HIS A 424 -7.87 18.90 11.84
CA HIS A 424 -7.60 19.92 10.84
C HIS A 424 -7.31 19.36 9.45
N GLY A 425 -7.71 20.11 8.43
CA GLY A 425 -7.44 19.72 7.04
C GLY A 425 -7.91 20.70 5.99
N ILE A 426 -7.75 20.28 4.73
CA ILE A 426 -8.27 20.98 3.55
C ILE A 426 -8.89 19.95 2.60
N ILE A 427 -10.11 20.19 2.14
CA ILE A 427 -10.81 19.33 1.17
C ILE A 427 -11.34 20.21 0.04
N GLY A 428 -11.10 19.81 -1.21
CA GLY A 428 -11.66 20.46 -2.39
C GLY A 428 -12.82 19.69 -3.04
N GLN A 429 -13.29 20.21 -4.17
CA GLN A 429 -14.31 19.59 -5.04
C GLN A 429 -13.71 18.73 -6.17
N GLY A 430 -12.42 18.42 -6.07
CA GLY A 430 -11.71 17.50 -6.94
C GLY A 430 -10.48 18.10 -7.60
N THR A 431 -9.57 17.22 -8.04
CA THR A 431 -8.26 17.59 -8.60
C THR A 431 -8.34 18.49 -9.84
N GLY A 432 -9.43 18.44 -10.61
CA GLY A 432 -9.69 19.34 -11.73
C GLY A 432 -10.54 20.57 -11.41
N LYS A 433 -11.07 20.70 -10.18
CA LYS A 433 -12.05 21.74 -9.81
C LYS A 433 -11.62 22.68 -8.68
N THR A 434 -10.72 22.25 -7.80
CA THR A 434 -10.20 23.08 -6.69
C THR A 434 -8.68 23.13 -6.74
N VAL A 435 -8.12 24.33 -6.78
CA VAL A 435 -6.68 24.55 -6.93
C VAL A 435 -6.19 25.57 -5.90
N ILE A 436 -5.11 25.26 -5.18
CA ILE A 436 -4.38 26.24 -4.37
C ILE A 436 -3.04 26.53 -5.06
N VAL A 437 -2.74 27.81 -5.25
CA VAL A 437 -1.61 28.29 -6.06
C VAL A 437 -0.77 29.29 -5.28
N GLY A 438 0.53 29.07 -5.20
CA GLY A 438 1.44 30.09 -4.65
C GLY A 438 1.55 31.28 -5.60
N LEU A 439 1.41 32.51 -5.09
CA LEU A 439 1.72 33.74 -5.84
C LEU A 439 3.20 33.81 -6.23
N THR A 440 4.07 33.20 -5.42
CA THR A 440 5.50 33.02 -5.64
C THR A 440 5.92 31.57 -5.35
N ASP A 441 7.18 31.23 -5.65
CA ASP A 441 7.73 29.86 -5.52
C ASP A 441 8.70 29.72 -4.33
N ASP A 442 8.72 30.68 -3.40
CA ASP A 442 9.71 30.80 -2.32
C ASP A 442 9.21 30.35 -0.94
N PHE A 443 7.95 29.91 -0.82
CA PHE A 443 7.37 29.38 0.42
C PHE A 443 6.56 28.09 0.18
N PRO A 444 6.42 27.19 1.17
CA PRO A 444 5.56 26.01 1.07
C PRO A 444 4.08 26.39 1.07
N LEU A 445 3.25 25.80 0.22
CA LEU A 445 1.80 26.07 0.22
C LEU A 445 1.15 25.68 1.55
N ILE A 446 1.53 24.52 2.11
CA ILE A 446 1.08 24.03 3.42
C ILE A 446 2.29 23.74 4.31
N SER A 447 2.32 24.33 5.51
CA SER A 447 3.28 23.99 6.56
C SER A 447 2.57 23.30 7.71
N LEU A 448 2.97 22.07 8.02
CA LEU A 448 2.43 21.33 9.15
C LEU A 448 3.02 21.85 10.46
N THR A 449 2.21 21.88 11.52
CA THR A 449 2.61 22.40 12.83
C THR A 449 2.22 21.45 13.96
N GLY A 450 3.15 21.23 14.90
CA GLY A 450 2.97 20.30 16.01
C GLY A 450 2.81 18.85 15.57
N GLY A 451 2.35 18.00 16.49
CA GLY A 451 1.95 16.61 16.23
C GLY A 451 2.95 15.55 16.69
N GLN A 452 2.41 14.53 17.35
CA GLN A 452 3.07 13.28 17.71
C GLN A 452 2.03 12.16 17.62
N ASP A 453 2.32 11.10 16.85
CA ASP A 453 1.46 9.93 16.65
C ASP A 453 0.05 10.25 16.11
N THR A 454 -0.06 11.25 15.22
CA THR A 454 -1.35 11.76 14.69
C THR A 454 -1.25 12.14 13.21
N ASN A 455 -2.35 12.60 12.61
CA ASN A 455 -2.50 12.89 11.18
C ASN A 455 -3.24 14.22 10.91
N PHE A 456 -3.43 14.56 9.64
CA PHE A 456 -4.25 15.67 9.15
C PHE A 456 -5.12 15.22 7.96
N ILE A 457 -6.10 16.02 7.54
CA ILE A 457 -6.94 15.69 6.38
C ILE A 457 -6.53 16.48 5.15
N LEU A 458 -6.29 15.78 4.03
CA LEU A 458 -6.09 16.40 2.72
C LEU A 458 -6.70 15.55 1.60
N ALA A 459 -7.62 16.13 0.83
CA ALA A 459 -8.27 15.41 -0.27
C ALA A 459 -8.84 16.29 -1.39
N ASN A 460 -8.91 15.73 -2.59
CA ASN A 460 -9.68 16.24 -3.74
C ASN A 460 -9.28 17.66 -4.20
N LEU A 461 -7.98 17.93 -4.40
CA LEU A 461 -7.51 19.25 -4.84
C LEU A 461 -6.14 19.20 -5.53
N THR A 462 -5.81 20.25 -6.27
CA THR A 462 -4.48 20.48 -6.84
C THR A 462 -3.72 21.54 -6.06
N LEU A 463 -2.46 21.27 -5.76
CA LEU A 463 -1.47 22.17 -5.16
C LEU A 463 -0.43 22.52 -6.22
N GLN A 464 -0.33 23.80 -6.62
CA GLN A 464 0.52 24.22 -7.73
C GLN A 464 1.43 25.41 -7.41
N GLY A 465 2.70 25.30 -7.80
CA GLY A 465 3.71 26.31 -7.45
C GLY A 465 4.05 26.30 -5.96
N GLY A 466 4.74 27.34 -5.48
CA GLY A 466 5.34 27.33 -4.16
C GLY A 466 6.65 26.53 -4.13
N SER A 467 7.40 26.63 -3.04
CA SER A 467 8.65 25.87 -2.87
C SER A 467 8.37 24.40 -2.54
N ALA A 468 7.28 24.14 -1.82
CA ALA A 468 6.77 22.79 -1.58
C ALA A 468 5.24 22.76 -1.51
N GLY A 469 4.64 21.62 -1.84
CA GLY A 469 3.20 21.42 -1.62
C GLY A 469 2.88 21.26 -0.14
N ILE A 470 3.51 20.28 0.51
CA ILE A 470 3.45 20.06 1.96
C ILE A 470 4.86 20.09 2.52
N TYR A 471 5.06 20.86 3.57
CA TYR A 471 6.30 20.90 4.33
C TYR A 471 6.03 20.53 5.79
N SER A 472 6.71 19.49 6.26
CA SER A 472 6.66 19.01 7.63
C SER A 472 8.06 19.05 8.22
N SER A 473 8.22 19.62 9.42
CA SER A 473 9.53 19.71 10.04
C SER A 473 9.47 19.72 11.56
N GLN A 474 10.51 19.16 12.20
CA GLN A 474 10.75 19.33 13.63
C GLN A 474 10.88 20.81 14.02
N ASP A 475 11.34 21.69 13.10
CA ASP A 475 11.42 23.13 13.32
C ASP A 475 10.03 23.76 13.61
N TYR A 476 8.95 23.09 13.20
CA TYR A 476 7.55 23.46 13.44
C TYR A 476 6.87 22.55 14.46
N GLY A 477 7.64 21.77 15.22
CA GLY A 477 7.14 20.88 16.27
C GLY A 477 6.54 19.57 15.74
N THR A 478 6.67 19.26 14.45
CA THR A 478 6.24 17.95 13.94
C THR A 478 7.28 16.90 14.27
N GLN A 479 6.88 15.94 15.11
CA GLN A 479 7.73 14.82 15.50
C GLN A 479 7.35 13.58 14.69
N HIS A 480 6.21 12.95 15.01
CA HIS A 480 5.78 11.71 14.38
C HIS A 480 4.38 11.86 13.79
N MET A 481 4.23 11.50 12.52
CA MET A 481 2.94 11.37 11.86
C MET A 481 2.58 9.89 11.70
N ALA A 482 1.34 9.51 12.00
CA ALA A 482 0.91 8.13 11.89
C ALA A 482 -0.52 8.02 11.35
N LEU A 483 -0.81 6.92 10.66
CA LEU A 483 -2.12 6.63 10.08
C LEU A 483 -2.58 7.72 9.10
N GLN A 484 -1.65 8.44 8.47
CA GLN A 484 -1.96 9.49 7.51
C GLN A 484 -2.66 8.86 6.31
N LYS A 485 -3.78 9.48 5.94
CA LYS A 485 -4.49 9.16 4.71
C LYS A 485 -4.59 10.42 3.86
N MET A 486 -4.11 10.33 2.63
CA MET A 486 -4.29 11.37 1.62
C MET A 486 -4.88 10.74 0.37
N LYS A 487 -5.85 11.40 -0.25
CA LYS A 487 -6.49 10.90 -1.46
C LYS A 487 -6.77 11.97 -2.49
N PHE A 488 -6.50 11.69 -3.76
CA PHE A 488 -6.76 12.62 -4.88
C PHE A 488 -6.16 14.01 -4.64
N VAL A 489 -4.82 14.06 -4.53
CA VAL A 489 -4.09 15.32 -4.45
C VAL A 489 -3.05 15.36 -5.56
N VAL A 490 -3.04 16.43 -6.35
CA VAL A 490 -2.02 16.65 -7.38
C VAL A 490 -1.07 17.73 -6.90
N PHE A 491 0.21 17.38 -6.76
CA PHE A 491 1.34 18.26 -6.50
C PHE A 491 1.99 18.62 -7.83
N ARG A 492 2.07 19.91 -8.16
CA ARG A 492 2.47 20.34 -9.50
C ARG A 492 3.44 21.53 -9.46
N ASN A 493 4.51 21.46 -10.26
CA ASN A 493 5.46 22.56 -10.47
C ASN A 493 6.11 23.08 -9.16
N GLN A 494 6.56 22.17 -8.29
CA GLN A 494 7.17 22.49 -6.99
C GLN A 494 8.62 22.03 -6.93
N ASN A 495 9.43 22.61 -6.04
CA ASN A 495 10.72 21.98 -5.74
C ASN A 495 10.46 20.63 -5.03
N TYR A 496 9.58 20.59 -4.04
CA TYR A 496 9.17 19.34 -3.38
C TYR A 496 7.65 19.17 -3.37
N GLY A 497 7.11 18.03 -3.80
CA GLY A 497 5.68 17.76 -3.61
C GLY A 497 5.35 17.65 -2.12
N ILE A 498 5.98 16.68 -1.45
CA ILE A 498 5.95 16.50 0.00
C ILE A 498 7.39 16.51 0.52
N HIS A 499 7.69 17.35 1.51
CA HIS A 499 9.00 17.41 2.18
C HIS A 499 8.84 17.11 3.67
N LEU A 500 9.39 15.98 4.10
CA LEU A 500 9.47 15.53 5.48
C LEU A 500 10.88 15.84 6.00
N LYS A 501 11.07 17.07 6.49
CA LYS A 501 12.37 17.57 6.94
C LYS A 501 12.62 17.21 8.40
N LYS A 502 13.48 16.22 8.59
CA LYS A 502 14.03 15.77 9.86
C LYS A 502 12.97 15.29 10.85
N ILE A 503 11.75 14.99 10.40
CA ILE A 503 10.73 14.46 11.30
C ILE A 503 11.17 13.10 11.85
N LYS A 504 10.64 12.73 13.02
CA LYS A 504 10.96 11.47 13.69
C LYS A 504 10.46 10.27 12.89
N GLY A 505 9.20 10.32 12.47
CA GLY A 505 8.58 9.20 11.76
C GLY A 505 7.41 9.61 10.87
N PHE A 506 7.12 8.74 9.90
CA PHE A 506 5.89 8.71 9.12
C PHE A 506 5.40 7.26 9.01
N ASP A 507 4.46 6.84 9.86
CA ASP A 507 4.15 5.42 10.07
C ASP A 507 2.71 5.01 9.70
N ASN A 508 2.54 3.80 9.15
CA ASN A 508 1.25 3.17 8.85
C ASN A 508 0.33 3.95 7.89
N ASN A 509 0.90 4.59 6.87
CA ASN A 509 0.17 5.54 6.02
C ASN A 509 -0.43 4.90 4.76
N PHE A 510 -1.50 5.51 4.24
CA PHE A 510 -2.13 5.15 2.96
C PHE A 510 -2.25 6.38 2.07
N LEU A 511 -1.43 6.41 1.02
CA LEU A 511 -1.32 7.52 0.08
C LEU A 511 -1.91 7.11 -1.26
N GLU A 512 -3.13 7.56 -1.54
CA GLU A 512 -3.96 7.06 -2.63
C GLU A 512 -4.18 8.08 -3.74
N ASN A 513 -4.00 7.68 -5.01
CA ASN A 513 -4.24 8.53 -6.18
C ASN A 513 -3.59 9.92 -6.06
N LEU A 514 -2.37 9.97 -5.52
CA LEU A 514 -1.56 11.17 -5.48
C LEU A 514 -0.81 11.33 -6.80
N GLY A 515 -0.84 12.54 -7.35
CA GLY A 515 -0.10 12.91 -8.55
C GLY A 515 1.06 13.85 -8.20
N PHE A 516 2.25 13.57 -8.70
CA PHE A 516 3.42 14.44 -8.60
C PHE A 516 3.89 14.78 -10.01
N VAL A 517 3.79 16.04 -10.40
CA VAL A 517 4.01 16.49 -11.78
C VAL A 517 4.99 17.66 -11.79
N ASP A 518 6.07 17.51 -12.57
CA ASP A 518 7.08 18.55 -12.74
C ASP A 518 7.72 19.00 -11.40
N CYS A 519 7.84 18.07 -10.43
CA CYS A 519 8.52 18.34 -9.16
C CYS A 519 10.02 18.07 -9.27
N ASN A 520 10.87 18.83 -8.57
CA ASN A 520 12.28 18.43 -8.46
C ASN A 520 12.41 17.13 -7.65
N ILE A 521 11.71 17.02 -6.51
CA ILE A 521 11.44 15.74 -5.84
C ILE A 521 9.95 15.59 -5.55
N GLY A 522 9.32 14.47 -5.93
CA GLY A 522 7.90 14.23 -5.65
C GLY A 522 7.63 14.05 -4.15
N PHE A 523 8.17 12.98 -3.56
CA PHE A 523 8.13 12.70 -2.12
C PHE A 523 9.55 12.67 -1.55
N PHE A 524 9.83 13.49 -0.54
CA PHE A 524 11.17 13.64 0.02
C PHE A 524 11.21 13.45 1.54
N GLN A 525 11.80 12.34 1.97
CA GLN A 525 12.31 12.16 3.33
C GLN A 525 13.71 12.74 3.42
N ASP A 526 13.84 13.82 4.19
CA ASP A 526 15.10 14.53 4.44
C ASP A 526 15.51 14.26 5.89
N PRO A 527 16.19 13.13 6.17
CA PRO A 527 16.37 12.62 7.53
C PRO A 527 17.33 13.48 8.35
N LEU A 528 17.22 13.43 9.69
CA LEU A 528 18.24 14.00 10.56
C LEU A 528 19.54 13.19 10.48
N MET A 529 20.70 13.86 10.29
CA MET A 529 22.02 13.22 10.23
C MET A 529 23.01 13.89 11.20
N PRO A 530 23.93 13.13 11.84
CA PRO A 530 24.03 11.67 11.85
C PRO A 530 22.97 11.01 12.73
N TRP A 531 22.70 9.71 12.52
CA TRP A 531 21.95 8.90 13.46
C TRP A 531 22.79 8.63 14.72
N ALA A 532 22.27 8.93 15.90
CA ALA A 532 22.95 8.71 17.18
C ALA A 532 22.46 7.46 17.92
N ASN A 533 21.81 6.51 17.23
CA ASN A 533 21.18 5.32 17.83
C ASN A 533 20.13 5.63 18.90
N ASP A 534 19.50 6.79 18.82
CA ASP A 534 18.41 7.20 19.71
C ASP A 534 17.14 7.55 18.93
N SER A 535 16.06 7.79 19.66
CA SER A 535 14.76 8.12 19.08
C SER A 535 14.64 9.55 18.59
N ASP A 536 15.48 10.46 19.09
CA ASP A 536 15.41 11.90 18.79
C ASP A 536 16.15 12.24 17.50
N THR A 537 17.06 11.36 17.10
CA THR A 537 17.83 11.40 15.85
C THR A 537 17.37 10.36 14.83
N SER A 538 16.28 9.64 15.12
CA SER A 538 15.64 8.73 14.17
C SER A 538 14.78 9.50 13.17
N SER A 539 14.89 9.14 11.89
CA SER A 539 13.98 9.59 10.82
C SER A 539 13.65 8.39 9.94
N PHE A 540 12.38 7.97 9.97
CA PHE A 540 11.89 6.81 9.22
C PHE A 540 10.52 7.08 8.56
N VAL A 541 10.24 6.30 7.53
CA VAL A 541 8.93 6.14 6.89
C VAL A 541 8.62 4.64 6.94
N ASP A 542 7.65 4.25 7.75
CA ASP A 542 7.31 2.85 8.00
C ASP A 542 5.90 2.53 7.50
N LYS A 543 5.72 1.30 7.02
CA LYS A 543 4.45 0.65 6.66
C LYS A 543 3.57 1.54 5.77
N THR A 544 4.20 2.33 4.91
CA THR A 544 3.54 3.31 4.06
C THR A 544 3.26 2.70 2.70
N MET A 545 1.99 2.75 2.29
CA MET A 545 1.58 2.32 0.94
C MET A 545 1.28 3.53 0.06
N PHE A 546 1.95 3.57 -1.08
CA PHE A 546 1.60 4.37 -2.24
C PHE A 546 0.70 3.54 -3.15
N TYR A 547 -0.56 3.92 -3.30
CA TYR A 547 -1.56 3.16 -4.06
C TYR A 547 -2.10 3.99 -5.23
N LYS A 548 -1.91 3.50 -6.46
CA LYS A 548 -2.31 4.21 -7.70
C LYS A 548 -1.72 5.61 -7.85
N ASN A 549 -0.54 5.85 -7.28
CA ASN A 549 0.13 7.14 -7.39
C ASN A 549 0.84 7.29 -8.74
N GLN A 550 0.94 8.52 -9.21
CA GLN A 550 1.58 8.87 -10.48
C GLN A 550 2.70 9.88 -10.23
N PHE A 551 3.91 9.58 -10.70
CA PHE A 551 5.07 10.46 -10.64
C PHE A 551 5.55 10.74 -12.07
N ILE A 552 5.36 11.97 -12.51
CA ILE A 552 5.48 12.37 -13.92
C ILE A 552 6.48 13.52 -14.03
N ASN A 553 7.49 13.35 -14.88
CA ASN A 553 8.48 14.37 -15.22
C ASN A 553 9.18 14.99 -14.00
N CYS A 554 9.37 14.22 -12.92
CA CYS A 554 10.09 14.68 -11.76
C CYS A 554 11.61 14.52 -11.93
N GLY A 555 12.38 15.32 -11.20
CA GLY A 555 13.81 15.04 -11.02
C GLY A 555 13.99 13.67 -10.36
N ILE A 556 13.55 13.56 -9.11
CA ILE A 556 13.44 12.29 -8.38
C ILE A 556 11.96 12.10 -8.01
N ALA A 557 11.33 11.00 -8.41
CA ALA A 557 9.93 10.77 -8.06
C ALA A 557 9.77 10.53 -6.54
N VAL A 558 10.53 9.60 -5.96
CA VAL A 558 10.56 9.35 -4.51
C VAL A 558 11.99 9.26 -4.00
N SER A 559 12.29 10.01 -2.95
CA SER A 559 13.52 9.90 -2.16
C SER A 559 13.18 9.55 -0.72
N MET A 560 13.44 8.30 -0.33
CA MET A 560 13.18 7.75 1.00
C MET A 560 14.48 7.19 1.59
N ARG A 561 15.29 8.11 2.11
CA ARG A 561 16.57 7.79 2.74
C ARG A 561 16.40 7.88 4.24
N ALA A 562 16.60 6.77 4.92
CA ALA A 562 16.30 6.65 6.33
C ALA A 562 17.58 6.62 7.19
N THR A 563 17.47 7.09 8.44
CA THR A 563 18.49 6.86 9.48
C THR A 563 18.18 5.70 10.39
N ARG A 564 16.89 5.46 10.65
CA ARG A 564 16.36 4.21 11.20
C ARG A 564 15.70 3.46 10.05
N ALA A 565 15.79 2.13 10.04
CA ALA A 565 15.26 1.36 8.92
C ALA A 565 13.77 1.61 8.68
N ASP A 566 13.43 1.80 7.41
CA ASP A 566 12.10 1.98 6.86
C ASP A 566 11.48 0.61 6.55
N ASN A 567 10.43 0.20 7.25
CA ASN A 567 9.89 -1.16 7.20
C ASN A 567 8.64 -1.27 6.32
N LEU A 568 8.58 -2.29 5.47
CA LEU A 568 7.37 -2.70 4.72
C LEU A 568 6.69 -1.54 3.95
N ASN A 569 7.47 -0.71 3.27
CA ASN A 569 6.92 0.27 2.35
C ASN A 569 6.51 -0.39 1.04
N ALA A 570 5.41 0.07 0.45
CA ALA A 570 4.86 -0.52 -0.76
C ALA A 570 4.46 0.52 -1.80
N TRP A 571 4.81 0.26 -3.05
CA TRP A 571 4.24 0.93 -4.22
C TRP A 571 3.38 -0.09 -4.95
N VAL A 572 2.06 0.13 -4.96
CA VAL A 572 1.10 -0.78 -5.60
C VAL A 572 0.35 -0.03 -6.66
N ASP A 573 0.28 -0.60 -7.86
CA ASP A 573 -0.41 0.00 -9.01
C ASP A 573 0.11 1.41 -9.35
N CYS A 574 1.38 1.71 -9.10
CA CYS A 574 1.94 3.06 -9.32
C CYS A 574 2.56 3.24 -10.73
N LYS A 575 2.60 4.49 -11.19
CA LYS A 575 3.24 4.90 -12.45
C LYS A 575 4.40 5.85 -12.19
N PHE A 576 5.57 5.51 -12.72
CA PHE A 576 6.77 6.34 -12.74
C PHE A 576 7.15 6.63 -14.19
N ASP A 577 6.91 7.87 -14.64
CA ASP A 577 6.99 8.21 -16.06
C ASP A 577 7.85 9.45 -16.33
N ASN A 578 8.84 9.31 -17.21
CA ASN A 578 9.71 10.40 -17.66
C ASN A 578 10.47 11.11 -16.53
N ASN A 579 10.75 10.43 -15.41
CA ASN A 579 11.57 10.98 -14.33
C ASN A 579 13.07 10.86 -14.65
N LYS A 580 13.93 11.61 -13.95
CA LYS A 580 15.36 11.24 -13.94
C LYS A 580 15.54 9.97 -13.12
N THR A 581 15.16 9.99 -11.84
CA THR A 581 15.19 8.81 -10.96
C THR A 581 13.78 8.50 -10.47
N ALA A 582 13.34 7.24 -10.57
CA ALA A 582 12.03 6.81 -10.12
C ALA A 582 12.00 6.59 -8.59
N LEU A 583 12.96 5.81 -8.08
CA LEU A 583 13.07 5.50 -6.66
C LEU A 583 14.52 5.70 -6.22
N ASN A 584 14.70 6.42 -5.12
CA ASN A 584 15.98 6.59 -4.43
C ASN A 584 15.77 6.26 -2.96
N THR A 585 16.04 5.02 -2.57
CA THR A 585 15.77 4.49 -1.24
C THR A 585 17.06 4.03 -0.56
N SER A 586 17.14 4.19 0.76
CA SER A 586 18.24 3.64 1.56
C SER A 586 17.74 3.28 2.95
N GLY A 587 18.25 2.17 3.50
CA GLY A 587 17.82 1.68 4.82
C GLY A 587 16.40 1.12 4.82
N GLN A 588 15.97 0.47 3.74
CA GLN A 588 14.66 -0.17 3.67
C GLN A 588 14.74 -1.63 4.16
N ASN A 589 13.70 -2.07 4.87
CA ASN A 589 13.45 -3.47 5.20
C ASN A 589 12.18 -3.92 4.47
N PHE A 590 12.33 -4.91 3.58
CA PHE A 590 11.21 -5.59 2.92
C PHE A 590 10.29 -4.67 2.11
N ALA A 591 10.85 -3.62 1.49
CA ALA A 591 10.07 -2.74 0.65
C ALA A 591 9.72 -3.42 -0.69
N ILE A 592 8.51 -3.17 -1.21
CA ILE A 592 7.98 -3.84 -2.40
C ILE A 592 7.42 -2.86 -3.44
N ALA A 593 7.62 -3.16 -4.72
CA ALA A 593 6.83 -2.60 -5.82
C ALA A 593 5.99 -3.71 -6.48
N ALA A 594 4.68 -3.52 -6.56
CA ALA A 594 3.73 -4.51 -7.08
C ALA A 594 2.85 -3.88 -8.17
N ASN A 595 2.81 -4.52 -9.35
CA ASN A 595 2.02 -4.08 -10.50
C ASN A 595 2.33 -2.63 -10.97
N CYS A 596 3.59 -2.19 -10.81
CA CYS A 596 4.04 -0.82 -11.12
C CYS A 596 4.64 -0.69 -12.52
N ASN A 597 4.44 0.47 -13.16
CA ASN A 597 5.04 0.83 -14.45
C ASN A 597 6.21 1.80 -14.25
N PHE A 598 7.38 1.46 -14.77
CA PHE A 598 8.56 2.33 -14.85
C PHE A 598 8.86 2.63 -16.32
N THR A 599 8.40 3.79 -16.80
CA THR A 599 8.45 4.15 -18.22
C THR A 599 9.23 5.43 -18.49
N ASN A 600 9.98 5.46 -19.59
CA ASN A 600 10.63 6.69 -20.09
C ASN A 600 11.63 7.36 -19.12
N ASN A 601 12.07 6.68 -18.06
CA ASN A 601 12.98 7.28 -17.09
C ASN A 601 14.40 7.34 -17.65
N LYS A 602 15.14 8.39 -17.28
CA LYS A 602 16.43 8.76 -17.90
C LYS A 602 17.65 8.35 -17.09
N GLY A 603 17.44 8.04 -15.80
CA GLY A 603 18.49 7.93 -14.81
C GLY A 603 19.09 9.31 -14.48
N SER A 604 19.68 9.43 -13.30
CA SER A 604 20.72 10.42 -13.01
C SER A 604 21.64 9.87 -11.95
N ALA A 605 22.92 10.26 -11.96
CA ALA A 605 23.74 10.10 -10.77
C ALA A 605 23.11 10.92 -9.63
N VAL A 606 22.86 10.29 -8.48
CA VAL A 606 22.31 10.97 -7.32
C VAL A 606 23.42 11.84 -6.71
N THR A 607 23.20 13.16 -6.65
CA THR A 607 24.13 14.09 -5.99
C THR A 607 23.76 14.23 -4.51
N GLY A 608 24.60 13.76 -3.60
CA GLY A 608 24.39 13.94 -2.15
C GLY A 608 25.55 13.44 -1.29
N THR A 609 25.84 14.15 -0.19
CA THR A 609 27.03 13.98 0.66
C THR A 609 26.79 13.13 1.91
N VAL A 610 25.80 12.24 1.90
CA VAL A 610 25.43 11.50 3.12
C VAL A 610 25.87 10.05 2.98
N GLY A 611 27.00 9.70 3.60
CA GLY A 611 27.38 8.35 4.05
C GLY A 611 27.55 7.22 3.02
N ASP A 612 27.09 7.39 1.78
CA ASP A 612 27.14 6.36 0.75
C ASP A 612 28.53 6.31 0.12
N TYR A 613 29.35 5.38 0.60
CA TYR A 613 30.43 4.85 -0.21
C TYR A 613 29.80 4.26 -1.48
N THR A 614 29.96 4.96 -2.60
CA THR A 614 29.90 4.47 -3.99
C THR A 614 28.53 4.13 -4.62
N TYR A 615 27.63 5.11 -4.78
CA TYR A 615 26.52 5.02 -5.76
C TYR A 615 26.40 6.31 -6.60
N LYS A 616 27.31 6.48 -7.57
CA LYS A 616 27.23 7.56 -8.58
C LYS A 616 26.70 7.03 -9.92
N GLU A 617 26.01 5.89 -9.91
CA GLU A 617 25.57 5.23 -11.13
C GLU A 617 24.29 5.85 -11.66
N ASN A 618 24.20 5.95 -12.98
CA ASN A 618 23.07 6.53 -13.68
C ASN A 618 21.94 5.48 -13.79
N ALA A 619 21.21 5.25 -12.69
CA ALA A 619 20.16 4.24 -12.59
C ALA A 619 18.74 4.83 -12.47
N VAL A 620 17.74 4.10 -12.98
CA VAL A 620 16.31 4.45 -12.80
C VAL A 620 15.90 4.27 -11.32
N ILE A 621 16.41 3.21 -10.68
CA ILE A 621 16.15 2.90 -9.27
C ILE A 621 17.46 2.74 -8.52
N ASN A 622 17.55 3.35 -7.34
CA ASN A 622 18.64 3.18 -6.39
C ASN A 622 18.06 2.69 -5.06
N GLY A 623 18.56 1.56 -4.56
CA GLY A 623 18.15 0.96 -3.29
C GLY A 623 17.62 -0.47 -3.43
N ASP A 624 17.64 -1.20 -2.32
CA ASP A 624 17.18 -2.60 -2.23
C ASP A 624 15.65 -2.66 -2.15
N LEU A 625 15.03 -3.40 -3.07
CA LEU A 625 13.58 -3.54 -3.20
C LEU A 625 13.22 -4.88 -3.87
N SER A 626 12.05 -5.43 -3.55
CA SER A 626 11.45 -6.54 -4.30
C SER A 626 10.43 -6.04 -5.34
N TYR A 627 10.34 -6.71 -6.49
CA TYR A 627 9.46 -6.32 -7.61
C TYR A 627 8.54 -7.45 -8.03
N TYR A 628 7.24 -7.18 -8.09
CA TYR A 628 6.23 -8.18 -8.43
C TYR A 628 5.33 -7.70 -9.55
N SER A 629 5.33 -8.44 -10.65
CA SER A 629 4.60 -8.11 -11.87
C SER A 629 4.83 -6.66 -12.31
N CYS A 630 6.07 -6.17 -12.25
CA CYS A 630 6.41 -4.81 -12.69
C CYS A 630 6.80 -4.78 -14.18
N ASN A 631 6.63 -3.61 -14.81
CA ASN A 631 6.99 -3.41 -16.21
C ASN A 631 7.98 -2.25 -16.34
N PHE A 632 9.09 -2.50 -17.04
CA PHE A 632 10.15 -1.54 -17.33
C PHE A 632 10.26 -1.41 -18.85
N SER A 633 10.01 -0.20 -19.37
CA SER A 633 10.03 0.02 -20.82
C SER A 633 10.35 1.47 -21.19
N ASN A 634 11.01 1.63 -22.33
CA ASN A 634 11.50 2.89 -22.88
C ASN A 634 12.42 3.68 -21.93
N ASN A 635 13.06 3.03 -20.96
CA ASN A 635 14.03 3.70 -20.10
C ASN A 635 15.36 3.90 -20.85
N SER A 636 16.04 5.01 -20.58
CA SER A 636 17.26 5.43 -21.30
C SER A 636 18.47 5.65 -20.39
N ALA A 637 18.37 5.17 -19.14
CA ALA A 637 19.46 5.19 -18.17
C ALA A 637 20.61 4.24 -18.57
N ALA A 638 21.76 4.36 -17.90
CA ALA A 638 22.85 3.40 -18.07
C ALA A 638 22.49 2.03 -17.46
N PHE A 639 21.79 2.08 -16.31
CA PHE A 639 21.33 0.91 -15.57
C PHE A 639 19.84 1.04 -15.22
N LEU A 640 19.12 -0.07 -15.15
CA LEU A 640 17.76 -0.04 -14.58
C LEU A 640 17.81 0.13 -13.06
N ILE A 641 18.61 -0.68 -12.38
CA ILE A 641 18.59 -0.83 -10.93
C ILE A 641 20.00 -0.79 -10.38
N ASN A 642 20.16 -0.07 -9.28
CA ASN A 642 21.36 -0.06 -8.45
C ASN A 642 20.99 -0.52 -7.04
N SER A 643 21.25 -1.79 -6.77
CA SER A 643 20.89 -2.49 -5.53
C SER A 643 21.94 -3.56 -5.21
N LYS A 644 22.06 -3.92 -3.93
CA LYS A 644 22.84 -5.07 -3.48
C LYS A 644 22.00 -6.34 -3.54
N SER A 645 20.71 -6.21 -3.29
CA SER A 645 19.80 -7.35 -3.27
C SER A 645 18.48 -7.02 -3.94
N THR A 646 17.96 -7.96 -4.72
CA THR A 646 16.65 -7.81 -5.37
C THR A 646 16.02 -9.18 -5.61
N THR A 647 14.73 -9.29 -5.31
CA THR A 647 13.90 -10.42 -5.71
C THR A 647 12.82 -9.92 -6.66
N MET A 648 12.70 -10.55 -7.84
CA MET A 648 11.70 -10.21 -8.84
C MET A 648 10.85 -11.41 -9.20
N GLU A 649 9.54 -11.22 -9.33
CA GLU A 649 8.65 -12.24 -9.90
C GLU A 649 7.69 -11.66 -10.93
N GLY A 650 7.53 -12.35 -12.06
CA GLY A 650 6.54 -11.98 -13.08
C GLY A 650 6.82 -10.65 -13.78
N CYS A 651 8.06 -10.15 -13.73
CA CYS A 651 8.41 -8.83 -14.24
C CYS A 651 8.79 -8.86 -15.72
N ASN A 652 8.52 -7.76 -16.40
CA ASN A 652 8.88 -7.53 -17.79
C ASN A 652 9.92 -6.41 -17.86
N LEU A 653 11.18 -6.76 -18.06
CA LEU A 653 12.30 -5.85 -18.23
C LEU A 653 12.59 -5.73 -19.74
N LEU A 654 11.82 -4.86 -20.41
CA LEU A 654 11.78 -4.79 -21.88
C LEU A 654 12.87 -3.90 -22.47
N ASP A 655 13.53 -3.08 -21.65
CA ASP A 655 14.59 -2.19 -22.07
C ASP A 655 15.86 -2.94 -22.49
N ASN A 656 16.51 -2.46 -23.55
CA ASN A 656 17.82 -2.94 -23.98
C ASN A 656 18.94 -2.11 -23.31
N ILE A 657 18.94 -2.07 -21.98
CA ILE A 657 19.99 -1.44 -21.17
C ILE A 657 20.50 -2.44 -20.13
N THR A 658 21.58 -2.12 -19.41
CA THR A 658 22.07 -3.01 -18.35
C THR A 658 21.07 -3.03 -17.19
N VAL A 659 20.72 -4.20 -16.68
CA VAL A 659 19.71 -4.33 -15.61
C VAL A 659 20.28 -3.84 -14.28
N PHE A 660 21.42 -4.37 -13.87
CA PHE A 660 22.03 -4.07 -12.57
C PHE A 660 23.32 -3.25 -12.74
N ALA A 661 23.43 -2.19 -11.96
CA ALA A 661 24.64 -1.44 -11.70
C ALA A 661 25.67 -2.29 -10.93
N ASN A 662 26.95 -1.94 -11.01
CA ASN A 662 27.99 -2.61 -10.21
C ASN A 662 28.12 -1.91 -8.86
N THR A 663 27.97 -2.64 -7.77
CA THR A 663 28.14 -2.10 -6.41
C THR A 663 29.57 -2.31 -5.93
N ILE A 664 30.34 -1.23 -5.73
CA ILE A 664 31.73 -1.34 -5.30
C ILE A 664 31.75 -1.83 -3.83
N TYR A 665 32.56 -2.86 -3.54
CA TYR A 665 32.82 -3.46 -2.23
C TYR A 665 31.76 -4.42 -1.64
N TYR A 666 30.63 -4.66 -2.31
CA TYR A 666 29.60 -5.56 -1.80
C TYR A 666 29.37 -6.74 -2.75
N GLU A 667 29.02 -7.89 -2.17
CA GLU A 667 28.47 -9.00 -2.94
C GLU A 667 27.01 -8.67 -3.32
N GLU A 668 26.63 -9.06 -4.52
CA GLU A 668 25.31 -8.79 -5.09
C GLU A 668 24.46 -10.05 -5.11
N ASN A 669 23.15 -9.90 -4.86
CA ASN A 669 22.21 -11.01 -4.84
C ASN A 669 20.92 -10.68 -5.59
N HIS A 670 20.76 -11.22 -6.80
CA HIS A 670 19.60 -10.92 -7.63
C HIS A 670 18.85 -12.19 -8.02
N ASN A 671 17.65 -12.36 -7.48
CA ASN A 671 16.77 -13.49 -7.75
C ASN A 671 15.70 -13.08 -8.77
N ILE A 672 15.59 -13.81 -9.87
CA ILE A 672 14.68 -13.48 -10.98
C ILE A 672 13.82 -14.70 -11.27
N ILE A 673 12.52 -14.56 -11.01
CA ILE A 673 11.54 -15.63 -11.10
C ILE A 673 10.49 -15.26 -12.14
N ASN A 674 10.10 -16.18 -13.02
CA ASN A 674 9.00 -16.01 -13.98
C ASN A 674 9.03 -14.71 -14.80
N SER A 675 10.20 -14.18 -15.09
CA SER A 675 10.37 -12.83 -15.65
C SER A 675 11.01 -12.87 -17.03
N THR A 676 10.82 -11.80 -17.79
CA THR A 676 11.48 -11.59 -19.08
C THR A 676 12.50 -10.47 -18.96
N VAL A 677 13.73 -10.73 -19.40
CA VAL A 677 14.86 -9.79 -19.36
C VAL A 677 15.44 -9.60 -20.76
N ASN A 678 15.21 -8.43 -21.36
CA ASN A 678 15.76 -8.08 -22.67
C ASN A 678 17.18 -7.50 -22.57
N GLY A 679 17.42 -6.71 -21.52
CA GLY A 679 18.69 -6.03 -21.27
C GLY A 679 19.86 -6.96 -20.93
N ARG A 680 21.05 -6.36 -20.77
CA ARG A 680 22.23 -7.07 -20.28
C ARG A 680 22.12 -7.29 -18.78
N PHE A 681 22.31 -8.51 -18.29
CA PHE A 681 22.52 -8.73 -16.86
C PHE A 681 23.86 -8.11 -16.42
N GLY A 682 23.86 -7.26 -15.39
CA GLY A 682 25.04 -6.55 -14.87
C GLY A 682 25.91 -7.40 -13.93
N GLY A 683 26.91 -6.80 -13.28
CA GLY A 683 27.69 -7.45 -12.19
C GLY A 683 29.10 -7.95 -12.52
N ALA A 684 29.62 -7.75 -13.74
CA ALA A 684 30.85 -8.43 -14.20
C ALA A 684 32.15 -8.11 -13.43
N THR A 685 32.17 -7.13 -12.52
CA THR A 685 33.38 -6.74 -11.77
C THR A 685 33.37 -7.17 -10.29
N THR A 686 32.25 -7.64 -9.77
CA THR A 686 32.02 -8.00 -8.35
C THR A 686 31.40 -9.38 -8.27
N LYS A 687 31.45 -10.06 -7.11
CA LYS A 687 30.86 -11.39 -6.95
C LYS A 687 29.33 -11.26 -6.93
N THR A 688 28.69 -11.57 -8.05
CA THR A 688 27.23 -11.58 -8.17
C THR A 688 26.70 -13.00 -8.02
N HIS A 689 25.61 -13.11 -7.27
CA HIS A 689 24.90 -14.34 -6.97
C HIS A 689 23.42 -14.19 -7.29
N GLY A 690 22.72 -15.31 -7.45
CA GLY A 690 21.28 -15.26 -7.70
C GLY A 690 20.70 -16.61 -8.07
N VAL A 691 19.39 -16.75 -7.89
CA VAL A 691 18.64 -17.89 -8.37
C VAL A 691 17.70 -17.43 -9.48
N PHE A 692 17.86 -17.98 -10.69
CA PHE A 692 17.03 -17.66 -11.84
C PHE A 692 16.08 -18.82 -12.12
N ILE A 693 14.78 -18.51 -12.14
CA ILE A 693 13.72 -19.52 -12.16
C ILE A 693 12.75 -19.18 -13.28
N ASN A 694 12.54 -20.11 -14.21
CA ASN A 694 11.56 -20.03 -15.29
C ASN A 694 11.54 -18.64 -15.98
N SER A 695 12.72 -18.08 -16.22
CA SER A 695 12.89 -16.71 -16.72
C SER A 695 13.66 -16.72 -18.03
N SER A 696 13.40 -15.73 -18.90
CA SER A 696 14.09 -15.58 -20.19
C SER A 696 15.04 -14.39 -20.15
N PHE A 697 16.24 -14.59 -20.71
CA PHE A 697 17.32 -13.61 -20.78
C PHE A 697 17.82 -13.53 -22.22
N ALA A 698 17.58 -12.41 -22.90
CA ALA A 698 17.97 -12.25 -24.30
C ALA A 698 19.50 -12.17 -24.46
N SER A 699 20.19 -11.54 -23.51
CA SER A 699 21.64 -11.31 -23.54
C SER A 699 22.48 -12.45 -22.96
N HIS A 700 21.88 -13.31 -22.14
CA HIS A 700 22.54 -14.45 -21.47
C HIS A 700 21.65 -15.70 -21.61
N PRO A 701 21.59 -16.34 -22.80
CA PRO A 701 20.72 -17.49 -23.05
C PRO A 701 20.97 -18.67 -22.10
N GLU A 702 22.17 -18.79 -21.53
CA GLU A 702 22.53 -19.78 -20.52
C GLU A 702 21.76 -19.62 -19.19
N TYR A 703 21.26 -18.42 -18.89
CA TYR A 703 20.37 -18.16 -17.74
C TYR A 703 18.92 -18.54 -18.05
N SER A 704 18.57 -18.72 -19.33
CA SER A 704 17.21 -18.99 -19.80
C SER A 704 16.85 -20.46 -19.64
N LYS A 705 16.70 -20.91 -18.40
CA LYS A 705 16.29 -22.27 -18.03
C LYS A 705 15.23 -22.24 -16.93
N VAL A 706 14.61 -23.39 -16.65
CA VAL A 706 13.64 -23.51 -15.56
C VAL A 706 14.30 -23.27 -14.19
N LEU A 707 15.56 -23.68 -13.98
CA LEU A 707 16.31 -23.35 -12.76
C LEU A 707 17.82 -23.23 -13.03
N VAL A 708 18.39 -22.07 -12.71
CA VAL A 708 19.82 -21.78 -12.73
C VAL A 708 20.24 -21.18 -11.39
N ASN A 709 21.36 -21.66 -10.85
CA ASN A 709 22.05 -21.00 -9.74
C ASN A 709 23.23 -20.19 -10.30
N LEU A 710 23.31 -18.91 -10.00
CA LEU A 710 24.46 -18.05 -10.28
C LEU A 710 25.27 -17.91 -8.98
N LYS A 711 26.52 -18.38 -8.99
CA LYS A 711 27.42 -18.29 -7.84
C LYS A 711 28.73 -17.64 -8.26
N GLU A 712 29.02 -16.45 -7.74
CA GLU A 712 30.22 -15.67 -8.09
C GLU A 712 30.36 -15.48 -9.62
N ASN A 713 29.28 -15.09 -10.29
CA ASN A 713 29.17 -14.96 -11.75
C ASN A 713 29.27 -16.27 -12.56
N VAL A 714 29.35 -17.44 -11.90
CA VAL A 714 29.38 -18.74 -12.58
C VAL A 714 27.97 -19.34 -12.58
N PRO A 715 27.32 -19.49 -13.75
CA PRO A 715 26.01 -20.13 -13.83
C PRO A 715 26.13 -21.65 -13.79
N THR A 716 25.29 -22.29 -12.98
CA THR A 716 25.07 -23.73 -12.96
C THR A 716 23.61 -24.00 -13.29
N THR A 717 23.36 -24.65 -14.43
CA THR A 717 22.02 -25.13 -14.78
C THR A 717 21.65 -26.32 -13.91
N ILE A 718 20.54 -26.21 -13.17
CA ILE A 718 20.04 -27.28 -12.27
C ILE A 718 18.89 -28.05 -12.93
N ILE A 719 17.97 -27.34 -13.59
CA ILE A 719 16.87 -27.92 -14.37
C ILE A 719 16.97 -27.42 -15.81
N ASP A 720 17.54 -28.26 -16.68
CA ASP A 720 17.73 -27.94 -18.09
C ASP A 720 16.45 -28.16 -18.91
N LYS A 721 15.53 -27.22 -18.80
CA LYS A 721 14.30 -27.11 -19.59
C LYS A 721 14.12 -25.67 -20.02
N ASN A 722 13.61 -25.46 -21.23
CA ASN A 722 13.30 -24.11 -21.71
C ASN A 722 12.25 -23.45 -20.80
N PRO A 723 12.44 -22.17 -20.45
CA PRO A 723 11.51 -21.42 -19.61
C PRO A 723 10.29 -20.98 -20.41
N THR A 724 9.18 -20.82 -19.70
CA THR A 724 7.94 -20.19 -20.16
C THR A 724 7.50 -19.22 -19.07
N PRO A 725 8.06 -18.00 -19.03
CA PRO A 725 7.81 -17.05 -17.95
C PRO A 725 6.36 -16.57 -17.98
N TYR A 726 5.69 -16.65 -16.83
CA TYR A 726 4.39 -16.02 -16.58
C TYR A 726 4.22 -15.77 -15.08
N PRO A 727 3.56 -14.67 -14.66
CA PRO A 727 3.40 -14.36 -13.26
C PRO A 727 2.64 -15.46 -12.52
N GLN A 728 3.01 -15.64 -11.25
CA GLN A 728 2.48 -16.65 -10.35
C GLN A 728 1.95 -16.08 -9.04
N LEU A 729 2.28 -14.83 -8.69
CA LEU A 729 1.80 -14.17 -7.47
C LEU A 729 0.53 -13.33 -7.72
N LEU A 730 0.63 -12.30 -8.57
CA LEU A 730 -0.44 -11.34 -8.84
C LEU A 730 -1.32 -11.84 -9.99
N VAL A 731 -2.10 -12.89 -9.72
CA VAL A 731 -2.95 -13.58 -10.70
C VAL A 731 -4.39 -13.79 -10.20
N THR A 732 -5.29 -14.08 -11.14
CA THR A 732 -6.66 -14.52 -10.94
C THR A 732 -6.80 -15.94 -11.49
N GLN A 733 -7.29 -16.87 -10.69
CA GLN A 733 -7.36 -18.31 -11.00
C GLN A 733 -8.69 -18.75 -11.58
#